data_AF-A0A352W0J5-F1
#
_entry.id   AF-A0A352W0J5-F1
#
_cell.length_a   1.000
_cell.length_b   1.000
_cell.length_c   1.000
_cell.angle_alpha   90.00
_cell.angle_beta   90.00
_cell.angle_gamma   90.00
#
_symmetry.space_group_name_H-M   'P 1'
#
loop_
_entity.id
_entity.type
_entity.pdbx_description
1 polymer ?
#
loop_
_entity_poly.entity_id
_entity_poly.type
_entity_poly.pdbx_seq_one_letter_code
_entity_poly.pdbx_strand_id
1 'polypeptide(L)'
;MKIKIKATAVVIILLTAVMHIPVYAKLLACWPLDGNGKPSAGNTSIKFESNPAFEMDRFEKTGKALVITALKDIGTIEPDPAWDFSAGFSFECWVQVFSEAHAGIFYQEQGVIIRTTAERNILYGFAWDPAKNNWHKALASDKGINKHRWQHLVFTLEKGIACFYINGEKNRQIGSYPGDVPINKKYQKYPFVIGNFSKNILNGSIDDIKIYNHALSDDEVKDNYAASKPDNAGVQTSSKTAEQRLTIFVSEKNGVNLDGNINENAWNDLEWSSGFTHYKSGAPAVHPTSFKSICNEKGLFFAVKCGGGKVVAAKEGLIREKGEIYKDDVVEIIITPNIYQYDNIRQLVFNAKGAQSQYLYTNEIPWQVKSRINGDGYTAEVFIPYESLGLGNNKIIGFNICRESKIEGQEQDISSWAGVKESFVNTFCDFGILVFGKKDKNDIEPPKIVINGVNIEIKNSNPSSDLRAFICYREGIGTREFKYHKKNINLQPGENAYPLTDFPHLSGGKHILTAVKYNNTEPVSVATVFFYTDDPLLALRLSYKNPVLIPAPKKEFWSPGIFNFKTVKEIIFYPSPDGLEEKTAQKIQKYLAEYGLPAVTIKQGTEVFIKNNAVIMGSIKNDTFTAALKNDNAKMLSAVNSIPVQKDGYVLKTENSRAILAGQDGAGAYYAFRTLLQIIRQDPDAVPECSIIDWPDTAIRGITEASILNSHNSDQLWEEYIFECVAAYKYNELQLCSRYLIFSTDPVVGAAGNGSVDFVKKAVSICKEHFIAVVPFMMSHSHSDWLLKAHPELAQFPEKYNVKKRTGVPMLANPNHPQFYNLLFPLVKESWEIFGKSKSFHIGHDEIEDYGPGDENTAAEIREIILQDILKQASFLKELGVTEVRMWADMLIKDFNGGPPLNTELIRDKLPKDLITPMHWLSMGTREAGLEKTLVKSGFKNILFSANRTEYADKLPDDPQKFKGFYANRWASTAHWFIFPDTLYKGGDKKIRYQFMGIAYQGDMFWNILGKKKPFTEFLSASGTGLMRITSSCPAGSKTKYAEIQGPSHIKEFDQWRLPQKGFNFSPIEKEIDSSRFKTLHQKQSILLNVQHPRITMPVNKTGSHIALLHTAHLFIKDHDLFINKVLGKYLYYQRLKQSSHSNVDGPAVAEYILEYSDGTIYKKDIILGYNLYLWNGNSYASLPYLLFAVSEIWEAKYNADDHLSAQIFILNNPYPEKIIKSLTLQKTEPAVEIAVLGICCGTN
;
A
#
# COMPACT_ATOMS: atom_id res chain seq x y z
N MET A 1 -42.14 -36.24 -67.99
CA MET A 1 -41.33 -37.40 -68.45
C MET A 1 -40.17 -37.60 -67.48
N LYS A 2 -40.13 -38.78 -66.85
CA LYS A 2 -38.95 -39.53 -66.34
C LYS A 2 -37.94 -38.88 -65.37
N ILE A 3 -38.10 -39.35 -64.13
CA ILE A 3 -37.11 -39.89 -63.18
C ILE A 3 -35.89 -40.57 -63.84
N LYS A 4 -34.68 -40.36 -63.28
CA LYS A 4 -33.65 -41.35 -62.82
C LYS A 4 -32.24 -40.73 -62.91
N ILE A 5 -31.58 -40.38 -61.81
CA ILE A 5 -30.90 -41.21 -60.77
C ILE A 5 -29.74 -42.04 -61.34
N LYS A 6 -28.51 -41.80 -60.86
CA LYS A 6 -27.61 -42.72 -60.11
C LYS A 6 -26.17 -42.17 -60.12
N ALA A 7 -25.45 -41.94 -59.01
CA ALA A 7 -25.15 -42.72 -57.80
C ALA A 7 -23.87 -43.56 -57.92
N THR A 8 -22.94 -43.33 -56.99
CA THR A 8 -21.85 -44.24 -56.53
C THR A 8 -21.32 -43.66 -55.20
N ALA A 9 -21.03 -44.34 -54.09
CA ALA A 9 -21.38 -45.61 -53.43
C ALA A 9 -20.94 -45.41 -51.94
N VAL A 10 -21.79 -45.57 -50.92
CA VAL A 10 -22.09 -46.77 -50.08
C VAL A 10 -20.89 -47.20 -49.19
N VAL A 11 -21.05 -47.32 -47.85
CA VAL A 11 -21.23 -48.59 -47.11
C VAL A 11 -21.44 -48.35 -45.57
N ILE A 12 -22.27 -49.21 -44.93
CA ILE A 12 -22.49 -49.51 -43.47
C ILE A 12 -23.43 -48.56 -42.67
N ILE A 13 -24.71 -48.90 -42.42
CA ILE A 13 -25.34 -49.91 -41.52
C ILE A 13 -25.32 -49.52 -40.03
N LEU A 14 -26.50 -49.14 -39.51
CA LEU A 14 -27.08 -49.72 -38.29
C LEU A 14 -28.61 -49.51 -38.27
N LEU A 15 -29.32 -50.64 -38.26
CA LEU A 15 -30.77 -50.84 -38.28
C LEU A 15 -31.26 -51.13 -36.84
N THR A 16 -32.55 -50.86 -36.61
CA THR A 16 -33.44 -51.36 -35.54
C THR A 16 -33.23 -50.91 -34.08
N ALA A 17 -34.15 -50.06 -33.60
CA ALA A 17 -34.99 -50.36 -32.42
C ALA A 17 -36.21 -49.41 -32.36
N VAL A 18 -37.37 -50.01 -32.14
CA VAL A 18 -38.66 -49.40 -31.81
C VAL A 18 -38.63 -48.88 -30.36
N MET A 19 -39.53 -47.94 -30.03
CA MET A 19 -39.95 -47.47 -28.68
C MET A 19 -39.25 -46.24 -28.10
N HIS A 20 -39.76 -45.04 -28.41
CA HIS A 20 -40.47 -44.14 -27.47
C HIS A 20 -40.68 -42.78 -28.13
N ILE A 21 -41.91 -42.28 -28.09
CA ILE A 21 -42.16 -40.83 -27.99
C ILE A 21 -41.53 -40.41 -26.65
N PRO A 22 -40.50 -39.54 -26.58
CA PRO A 22 -40.25 -38.81 -25.35
C PRO A 22 -41.28 -37.69 -25.32
N VAL A 23 -42.17 -37.80 -24.34
CA VAL A 23 -43.20 -36.85 -23.94
C VAL A 23 -42.69 -35.41 -24.04
N TYR A 24 -43.52 -34.53 -24.59
CA TYR A 24 -43.36 -33.07 -24.54
C TYR A 24 -42.71 -32.63 -23.22
N ALA A 25 -41.56 -31.99 -23.30
CA ALA A 25 -41.00 -31.16 -22.24
C ALA A 25 -42.11 -30.18 -21.78
N LYS A 26 -42.63 -30.34 -20.55
CA LYS A 26 -43.83 -29.64 -20.10
C LYS A 26 -43.58 -28.97 -18.74
N LEU A 27 -43.90 -27.68 -18.65
CA LEU A 27 -44.11 -26.99 -17.39
C LEU A 27 -45.18 -27.75 -16.58
N LEU A 28 -44.80 -28.28 -15.41
CA LEU A 28 -45.70 -29.08 -14.58
C LEU A 28 -46.62 -28.19 -13.75
N ALA A 29 -46.05 -27.14 -13.17
CA ALA A 29 -46.81 -26.14 -12.43
C ALA A 29 -46.10 -24.78 -12.37
N CYS A 30 -46.89 -23.71 -12.29
CA CYS A 30 -46.45 -22.33 -12.14
C CYS A 30 -47.30 -21.64 -11.06
N TRP A 31 -46.66 -21.01 -10.10
CA TRP A 31 -47.29 -20.21 -9.04
C TRP A 31 -46.79 -18.77 -9.17
N PRO A 32 -47.62 -17.85 -9.66
CA PRO A 32 -47.24 -16.45 -9.80
C PRO A 32 -47.20 -15.72 -8.46
N LEU A 33 -47.70 -16.33 -7.37
CA LEU A 33 -47.69 -15.75 -6.02
C LEU A 33 -48.38 -14.39 -5.90
N ASP A 34 -49.33 -14.11 -6.80
CA ASP A 34 -50.23 -12.95 -6.87
C ASP A 34 -51.20 -12.83 -5.67
N GLY A 35 -50.66 -12.69 -4.46
CA GLY A 35 -51.39 -12.56 -3.19
C GLY A 35 -51.95 -13.89 -2.66
N ASN A 36 -51.64 -15.02 -3.29
CA ASN A 36 -52.09 -16.34 -2.87
C ASN A 36 -51.19 -17.46 -3.44
N GLY A 37 -51.31 -18.67 -2.90
CA GLY A 37 -50.55 -19.85 -3.32
C GLY A 37 -51.16 -20.67 -4.47
N LYS A 38 -52.16 -20.16 -5.20
CA LYS A 38 -52.82 -20.93 -6.27
C LYS A 38 -51.95 -20.98 -7.54
N PRO A 39 -51.94 -22.10 -8.27
CA PRO A 39 -51.22 -22.19 -9.52
C PRO A 39 -51.94 -21.43 -10.64
N SER A 40 -51.19 -20.83 -11.55
CA SER A 40 -51.68 -20.39 -12.87
C SER A 40 -51.59 -21.51 -13.92
N ALA A 41 -50.75 -22.52 -13.67
CA ALA A 41 -50.68 -23.78 -14.42
C ALA A 41 -50.39 -24.93 -13.45
N GLY A 42 -51.03 -26.10 -13.64
CA GLY A 42 -50.94 -27.25 -12.73
C GLY A 42 -52.11 -27.32 -11.74
N ASN A 43 -52.21 -28.44 -11.01
CA ASN A 43 -53.36 -28.74 -10.13
C ASN A 43 -53.06 -28.62 -8.63
N THR A 44 -51.81 -28.36 -8.25
CA THR A 44 -51.37 -28.32 -6.84
C THR A 44 -51.18 -26.87 -6.40
N SER A 45 -51.71 -26.50 -5.23
CA SER A 45 -51.53 -25.16 -4.63
C SER A 45 -50.45 -25.21 -3.54
N ILE A 46 -49.73 -24.10 -3.38
CA ILE A 46 -48.84 -23.87 -2.23
C ILE A 46 -49.72 -23.69 -1.00
N LYS A 47 -49.53 -24.55 0.00
CA LYS A 47 -50.16 -24.46 1.32
C LYS A 47 -49.23 -23.74 2.27
N PHE A 48 -49.75 -22.77 3.00
CA PHE A 48 -49.03 -22.05 4.04
C PHE A 48 -49.57 -22.49 5.41
N GLU A 49 -48.72 -22.56 6.42
CA GLU A 49 -49.14 -22.87 7.79
C GLU A 49 -49.90 -21.69 8.44
N SER A 50 -49.74 -20.48 7.91
CA SER A 50 -50.42 -19.26 8.35
C SER A 50 -50.85 -18.39 7.15
N ASN A 51 -51.29 -17.14 7.38
CA ASN A 51 -51.51 -16.16 6.31
C ASN A 51 -50.20 -15.35 6.10
N PRO A 52 -49.31 -15.74 5.17
CA PRO A 52 -48.06 -15.03 4.95
C PRO A 52 -48.30 -13.66 4.31
N ALA A 53 -47.36 -12.75 4.52
CA ALA A 53 -47.39 -11.44 3.90
C ALA A 53 -46.98 -11.52 2.42
N PHE A 54 -47.56 -10.63 1.62
CA PHE A 54 -47.15 -10.43 0.23
C PHE A 54 -46.74 -8.98 0.02
N GLU A 55 -45.62 -8.77 -0.67
CA GLU A 55 -45.06 -7.44 -0.93
C GLU A 55 -44.98 -7.12 -2.43
N MET A 56 -44.24 -6.07 -2.79
CA MET A 56 -44.04 -5.69 -4.19
C MET A 56 -43.23 -6.76 -4.94
N ASP A 57 -43.74 -7.18 -6.10
CA ASP A 57 -42.97 -8.01 -7.04
C ASP A 57 -41.89 -7.20 -7.77
N ARG A 58 -41.18 -7.88 -8.68
CA ARG A 58 -40.15 -7.27 -9.54
C ARG A 58 -40.68 -6.29 -10.60
N PHE A 59 -41.99 -6.20 -10.77
CA PHE A 59 -42.68 -5.20 -11.59
C PHE A 59 -43.29 -4.08 -10.73
N GLU A 60 -42.90 -4.02 -9.45
CA GLU A 60 -43.36 -3.04 -8.45
C GLU A 60 -44.86 -3.12 -8.15
N LYS A 61 -45.51 -4.23 -8.48
CA LYS A 61 -46.92 -4.45 -8.17
C LYS A 61 -47.04 -4.94 -6.73
N THR A 62 -47.74 -4.19 -5.90
CA THR A 62 -47.91 -4.50 -4.47
C THR A 62 -48.75 -5.76 -4.25
N GLY A 63 -48.33 -6.60 -3.30
CA GLY A 63 -49.05 -7.81 -2.87
C GLY A 63 -48.88 -9.00 -3.82
N LYS A 64 -47.78 -9.06 -4.57
CA LYS A 64 -47.54 -10.01 -5.65
C LYS A 64 -46.33 -10.93 -5.43
N ALA A 65 -45.46 -10.64 -4.46
CA ALA A 65 -44.36 -11.51 -4.07
C ALA A 65 -44.57 -12.04 -2.65
N LEU A 66 -44.32 -13.33 -2.42
CA LEU A 66 -44.42 -13.94 -1.10
C LEU A 66 -43.22 -13.54 -0.23
N VAL A 67 -43.48 -12.96 0.94
CA VAL A 67 -42.46 -12.62 1.94
C VAL A 67 -42.30 -13.78 2.92
N ILE A 68 -41.06 -14.20 3.11
CA ILE A 68 -40.69 -15.24 4.08
C ILE A 68 -39.69 -14.61 5.04
N THR A 69 -40.06 -14.50 6.32
CA THR A 69 -39.20 -13.94 7.38
C THR A 69 -39.29 -14.70 8.70
N ALA A 70 -40.27 -15.61 8.83
CA ALA A 70 -40.42 -16.54 9.93
C ALA A 70 -40.79 -17.95 9.43
N LEU A 71 -40.59 -18.96 10.27
CA LEU A 71 -40.91 -20.37 9.94
C LEU A 71 -42.37 -20.62 9.55
N LYS A 72 -43.31 -19.80 10.03
CA LYS A 72 -44.74 -19.90 9.72
C LYS A 72 -45.12 -19.40 8.31
N ASP A 73 -44.19 -18.73 7.62
CA ASP A 73 -44.41 -18.11 6.30
C ASP A 73 -44.03 -19.05 5.14
N ILE A 74 -43.48 -20.23 5.46
CA ILE A 74 -42.94 -21.17 4.47
C ILE A 74 -44.09 -21.83 3.68
N GLY A 75 -43.86 -22.09 2.40
CA GLY A 75 -44.84 -22.73 1.53
C GLY A 75 -44.57 -24.22 1.35
N THR A 76 -45.61 -25.06 1.36
CA THR A 76 -45.50 -26.50 1.13
C THR A 76 -46.37 -26.91 -0.06
N ILE A 77 -45.79 -27.65 -1.01
CA ILE A 77 -46.46 -28.18 -2.20
C ILE A 77 -46.44 -29.70 -2.13
N GLU A 78 -47.63 -30.31 -2.11
CA GLU A 78 -47.77 -31.75 -2.28
C GLU A 78 -47.53 -32.11 -3.76
N PRO A 79 -46.56 -32.98 -4.08
CA PRO A 79 -46.30 -33.39 -5.46
C PRO A 79 -47.52 -34.10 -6.04
N ASP A 80 -47.92 -33.75 -7.26
CA ASP A 80 -48.96 -34.50 -7.96
C ASP A 80 -48.39 -35.89 -8.31
N PRO A 81 -49.06 -37.01 -7.95
CA PRO A 81 -48.60 -38.36 -8.30
C PRO A 81 -48.42 -38.61 -9.80
N ALA A 82 -49.01 -37.76 -10.66
CA ALA A 82 -48.83 -37.80 -12.11
C ALA A 82 -47.52 -37.16 -12.61
N TRP A 83 -46.78 -36.43 -11.77
CA TRP A 83 -45.50 -35.82 -12.17
C TRP A 83 -44.43 -36.89 -12.40
N ASP A 84 -43.72 -36.80 -13.54
CA ASP A 84 -42.66 -37.73 -13.91
C ASP A 84 -41.39 -36.94 -14.27
N PHE A 85 -40.38 -37.02 -13.41
CA PHE A 85 -39.09 -36.33 -13.56
C PHE A 85 -37.98 -37.24 -14.11
N SER A 86 -38.34 -38.40 -14.70
CA SER A 86 -37.37 -39.35 -15.26
C SER A 86 -36.47 -38.74 -16.35
N ALA A 87 -36.96 -37.72 -17.07
CA ALA A 87 -36.21 -37.01 -18.11
C ALA A 87 -35.34 -35.86 -17.59
N GLY A 88 -35.53 -35.41 -16.34
CA GLY A 88 -34.85 -34.26 -15.76
C GLY A 88 -35.73 -33.47 -14.80
N PHE A 89 -35.17 -32.43 -14.22
CA PHE A 89 -35.86 -31.52 -13.30
C PHE A 89 -35.36 -30.09 -13.50
N SER A 90 -36.26 -29.12 -13.46
CA SER A 90 -35.90 -27.72 -13.27
C SER A 90 -36.79 -27.03 -12.25
N PHE A 91 -36.17 -26.22 -11.40
CA PHE A 91 -36.84 -25.25 -10.52
C PHE A 91 -36.45 -23.85 -10.95
N GLU A 92 -37.45 -23.00 -11.18
CA GLU A 92 -37.27 -21.60 -11.57
C GLU A 92 -38.06 -20.71 -10.60
N CYS A 93 -37.48 -19.58 -10.21
CA CYS A 93 -38.17 -18.54 -9.43
C CYS A 93 -37.51 -17.18 -9.63
N TRP A 94 -38.20 -16.12 -9.23
CA TRP A 94 -37.58 -14.85 -8.88
C TRP A 94 -37.41 -14.80 -7.37
N VAL A 95 -36.24 -14.39 -6.89
CA VAL A 95 -35.94 -14.32 -5.46
C VAL A 95 -35.20 -13.04 -5.09
N GLN A 96 -35.49 -12.50 -3.93
CA GLN A 96 -34.82 -11.36 -3.31
C GLN A 96 -34.46 -11.72 -1.87
N VAL A 97 -33.17 -11.71 -1.52
CA VAL A 97 -32.72 -12.01 -0.15
C VAL A 97 -32.49 -10.73 0.66
N PHE A 98 -32.87 -10.69 1.93
CA PHE A 98 -32.77 -9.49 2.77
C PHE A 98 -31.55 -9.47 3.70
N SER A 99 -30.98 -10.63 3.98
CA SER A 99 -29.79 -10.74 4.83
C SER A 99 -28.78 -11.71 4.24
N GLU A 100 -27.54 -11.60 4.69
CA GLU A 100 -26.55 -12.66 4.54
C GLU A 100 -26.81 -13.67 5.65
N ALA A 101 -27.49 -14.76 5.30
CA ALA A 101 -27.85 -15.85 6.20
C ALA A 101 -27.91 -17.16 5.41
N HIS A 102 -27.83 -18.29 6.11
CA HIS A 102 -28.25 -19.54 5.49
C HIS A 102 -29.76 -19.42 5.26
N ALA A 103 -30.18 -19.30 4.00
CA ALA A 103 -31.59 -19.20 3.63
C ALA A 103 -31.94 -20.33 2.68
N GLY A 104 -32.86 -21.21 3.06
CA GLY A 104 -33.43 -22.21 2.16
C GLY A 104 -34.36 -21.54 1.17
N ILE A 105 -34.17 -21.75 -0.14
CA ILE A 105 -35.04 -21.24 -1.21
C ILE A 105 -36.01 -22.33 -1.65
N PHE A 106 -35.52 -23.55 -1.85
CA PHE A 106 -36.32 -24.71 -2.22
C PHE A 106 -35.76 -25.96 -1.53
N TYR A 107 -36.63 -26.87 -1.11
CA TYR A 107 -36.22 -28.10 -0.45
C TYR A 107 -37.22 -29.23 -0.67
N GLN A 108 -36.74 -30.45 -0.85
CA GLN A 108 -37.52 -31.68 -0.73
C GLN A 108 -36.73 -32.70 0.07
N GLU A 109 -37.32 -33.33 1.08
CA GLU A 109 -36.67 -34.43 1.81
C GLU A 109 -36.28 -35.56 0.83
N GLN A 110 -35.04 -36.03 0.93
CA GLN A 110 -34.45 -37.01 0.00
C GLN A 110 -34.59 -36.68 -1.50
N GLY A 111 -34.67 -35.39 -1.86
CA GLY A 111 -34.77 -34.89 -3.23
C GLY A 111 -33.69 -33.86 -3.57
N VAL A 112 -34.06 -32.58 -3.58
CA VAL A 112 -33.17 -31.44 -3.91
C VAL A 112 -33.25 -30.35 -2.84
N ILE A 113 -32.14 -29.65 -2.59
CA ILE A 113 -32.07 -28.43 -1.78
C ILE A 113 -31.48 -27.30 -2.63
N ILE A 114 -32.08 -26.12 -2.60
CA ILE A 114 -31.51 -24.88 -3.11
C ILE A 114 -31.48 -23.90 -1.94
N ARG A 115 -30.31 -23.41 -1.56
CA ARG A 115 -30.14 -22.51 -0.40
C ARG A 115 -28.98 -21.55 -0.58
N THR A 116 -28.90 -20.52 0.25
CA THR A 116 -27.77 -19.60 0.30
C THR A 116 -26.76 -19.91 1.43
N THR A 117 -25.59 -19.27 1.37
CA THR A 117 -24.58 -19.26 2.45
C THR A 117 -24.68 -18.00 3.34
N ALA A 118 -24.30 -18.14 4.61
CA ALA A 118 -24.47 -17.10 5.62
C ALA A 118 -23.61 -15.84 5.50
N GLU A 119 -22.49 -15.87 4.76
CA GLU A 119 -21.56 -14.72 4.69
C GLU A 119 -21.63 -13.95 3.37
N ARG A 120 -22.19 -14.57 2.32
CA ARG A 120 -22.09 -14.06 0.93
C ARG A 120 -23.29 -14.36 0.05
N ASN A 121 -24.34 -15.01 0.56
CA ASN A 121 -25.49 -15.44 -0.21
C ASN A 121 -25.17 -16.29 -1.47
N ILE A 122 -24.14 -17.14 -1.41
CA ILE A 122 -23.80 -18.06 -2.50
C ILE A 122 -24.89 -19.13 -2.59
N LEU A 123 -25.45 -19.36 -3.79
CA LEU A 123 -26.48 -20.37 -4.03
C LEU A 123 -25.87 -21.76 -4.07
N TYR A 124 -26.34 -22.67 -3.23
CA TYR A 124 -25.97 -24.08 -3.22
C TYR A 124 -27.17 -24.92 -3.62
N GLY A 125 -26.98 -25.75 -4.64
CA GLY A 125 -27.85 -26.84 -5.03
C GLY A 125 -27.32 -28.14 -4.43
N PHE A 126 -28.14 -28.90 -3.71
CA PHE A 126 -27.83 -30.26 -3.27
C PHE A 126 -28.84 -31.23 -3.86
N ALA A 127 -28.40 -32.46 -4.10
CA ALA A 127 -29.21 -33.57 -4.58
C ALA A 127 -28.98 -34.78 -3.66
N TRP A 128 -30.03 -35.52 -3.36
CA TRP A 128 -29.96 -36.70 -2.49
C TRP A 128 -29.45 -37.93 -3.25
N ASP A 129 -28.29 -38.48 -2.82
CA ASP A 129 -27.72 -39.70 -3.39
C ASP A 129 -28.32 -40.94 -2.69
N PRO A 130 -29.20 -41.69 -3.37
CA PRO A 130 -29.86 -42.83 -2.77
C PRO A 130 -28.94 -44.04 -2.59
N ALA A 131 -27.84 -44.13 -3.35
CA ALA A 131 -26.87 -45.21 -3.22
C ALA A 131 -26.02 -45.06 -1.97
N LYS A 132 -25.76 -43.82 -1.53
CA LYS A 132 -24.97 -43.50 -0.33
C LYS A 132 -25.81 -43.09 0.88
N ASN A 133 -27.12 -42.97 0.71
CA ASN A 133 -28.06 -42.51 1.75
C ASN A 133 -27.59 -41.17 2.36
N ASN A 134 -27.15 -40.22 1.52
CA ASN A 134 -26.61 -38.94 1.96
C ASN A 134 -26.85 -37.81 0.94
N TRP A 135 -26.82 -36.57 1.40
CA TRP A 135 -26.89 -35.37 0.56
C TRP A 135 -25.57 -35.09 -0.15
N HIS A 136 -25.62 -34.91 -1.46
CA HIS A 136 -24.48 -34.48 -2.26
C HIS A 136 -24.65 -33.02 -2.68
N LYS A 137 -23.60 -32.22 -2.58
CA LYS A 137 -23.61 -30.84 -3.12
C LYS A 137 -23.55 -30.90 -4.64
N ALA A 138 -24.70 -30.74 -5.28
CA ALA A 138 -24.85 -30.79 -6.72
C ALA A 138 -24.27 -29.57 -7.42
N LEU A 139 -24.28 -28.37 -6.85
CA LEU A 139 -23.66 -27.18 -7.44
C LEU A 139 -23.53 -26.03 -6.43
N ALA A 140 -22.61 -25.10 -6.67
CA ALA A 140 -22.57 -23.80 -5.98
C ALA A 140 -22.40 -22.68 -7.00
N SER A 141 -23.13 -21.56 -6.90
CA SER A 141 -22.93 -20.41 -7.78
C SER A 141 -21.56 -19.76 -7.54
N ASP A 142 -21.01 -19.11 -8.58
CA ASP A 142 -19.69 -18.44 -8.48
C ASP A 142 -19.76 -17.11 -7.72
N LYS A 143 -20.94 -16.48 -7.76
CA LYS A 143 -21.24 -15.21 -7.09
C LYS A 143 -22.48 -15.37 -6.23
N GLY A 144 -22.50 -14.59 -5.15
CA GLY A 144 -23.67 -14.49 -4.28
C GLY A 144 -24.78 -13.72 -4.98
N ILE A 145 -26.02 -14.04 -4.64
CA ILE A 145 -27.14 -13.19 -5.01
C ILE A 145 -27.11 -11.92 -4.12
N ASN A 146 -27.30 -10.77 -4.75
CA ASN A 146 -27.28 -9.45 -4.14
C ASN A 146 -28.48 -9.30 -3.19
N LYS A 147 -28.23 -8.74 -2.01
CA LYS A 147 -29.31 -8.39 -1.08
C LYS A 147 -30.22 -7.34 -1.69
N HIS A 148 -31.51 -7.46 -1.38
CA HIS A 148 -32.57 -6.53 -1.77
C HIS A 148 -32.67 -6.29 -3.29
N ARG A 149 -32.21 -7.23 -4.13
CA ARG A 149 -32.46 -7.20 -5.57
C ARG A 149 -33.20 -8.45 -6.01
N TRP A 150 -34.22 -8.27 -6.84
CA TRP A 150 -34.87 -9.36 -7.56
C TRP A 150 -33.87 -10.01 -8.51
N GLN A 151 -33.73 -11.32 -8.39
CA GLN A 151 -32.89 -12.12 -9.26
C GLN A 151 -33.65 -13.35 -9.74
N HIS A 152 -33.59 -13.59 -11.04
CA HIS A 152 -34.16 -14.77 -11.65
C HIS A 152 -33.20 -15.93 -11.41
N LEU A 153 -33.67 -16.99 -10.79
CA LEU A 153 -32.89 -18.16 -10.42
C LEU A 153 -33.49 -19.39 -11.09
N VAL A 154 -32.68 -20.11 -11.85
CA VAL A 154 -33.03 -21.43 -12.38
C VAL A 154 -32.00 -22.46 -11.92
N PHE A 155 -32.46 -23.58 -11.38
CA PHE A 155 -31.66 -24.78 -11.12
C PHE A 155 -32.17 -25.92 -11.98
N THR A 156 -31.29 -26.55 -12.77
CA THR A 156 -31.64 -27.70 -13.60
C THR A 156 -30.80 -28.93 -13.22
N LEU A 157 -31.38 -30.11 -13.41
CA LEU A 157 -30.74 -31.39 -13.15
C LEU A 157 -31.18 -32.44 -14.19
N GLU A 158 -30.25 -32.95 -14.99
CA GLU A 158 -30.48 -34.06 -15.94
C GLU A 158 -29.24 -34.96 -16.03
N LYS A 159 -29.42 -36.29 -15.91
CA LYS A 159 -28.36 -37.31 -16.14
C LYS A 159 -27.02 -36.98 -15.47
N GLY A 160 -27.06 -36.51 -14.23
CA GLY A 160 -25.87 -36.17 -13.47
C GLY A 160 -25.30 -34.77 -13.76
N ILE A 161 -25.97 -33.95 -14.57
CA ILE A 161 -25.58 -32.59 -14.89
C ILE A 161 -26.49 -31.63 -14.11
N ALA A 162 -25.89 -30.82 -13.24
CA ALA A 162 -26.59 -29.76 -12.52
C ALA A 162 -26.16 -28.39 -13.05
N CYS A 163 -27.11 -27.48 -13.30
CA CYS A 163 -26.84 -26.11 -13.74
C CYS A 163 -27.55 -25.08 -12.86
N PHE A 164 -26.90 -23.94 -12.63
CA PHE A 164 -27.53 -22.73 -12.11
C PHE A 164 -27.50 -21.64 -13.19
N TYR A 165 -28.62 -20.95 -13.32
CA TYR A 165 -28.72 -19.72 -14.09
C TYR A 165 -29.14 -18.59 -13.16
N ILE A 166 -28.55 -17.42 -13.36
CA ILE A 166 -28.90 -16.20 -12.64
C ILE A 166 -29.18 -15.13 -13.69
N ASN A 167 -30.37 -14.53 -13.65
CA ASN A 167 -30.80 -13.50 -14.59
C ASN A 167 -30.69 -13.92 -16.07
N GLY A 168 -31.16 -15.13 -16.38
CA GLY A 168 -31.14 -15.69 -17.74
C GLY A 168 -29.77 -16.19 -18.23
N GLU A 169 -28.68 -15.90 -17.50
CA GLU A 169 -27.34 -16.34 -17.87
C GLU A 169 -26.91 -17.58 -17.09
N LYS A 170 -26.26 -18.51 -17.79
CA LYS A 170 -25.66 -19.71 -17.15
C LYS A 170 -24.56 -19.27 -16.20
N ASN A 171 -24.81 -19.39 -14.90
CA ASN A 171 -23.83 -19.06 -13.88
C ASN A 171 -22.81 -20.19 -13.71
N ARG A 172 -23.28 -21.43 -13.61
CA ARG A 172 -22.40 -22.59 -13.45
C ARG A 172 -23.09 -23.87 -13.89
N GLN A 173 -22.29 -24.83 -14.32
CA GLN A 173 -22.69 -26.19 -14.62
C GLN A 173 -21.64 -27.16 -14.08
N ILE A 174 -22.05 -28.29 -13.52
CA ILE A 174 -21.15 -29.43 -13.28
C ILE A 174 -21.76 -30.70 -13.85
N GLY A 175 -20.91 -31.60 -14.36
CA GLY A 175 -21.34 -32.77 -15.13
C GLY A 175 -21.05 -34.13 -14.49
N SER A 176 -21.18 -34.29 -13.17
CA SER A 176 -20.86 -35.58 -12.53
C SER A 176 -21.57 -35.81 -11.20
N TYR A 177 -22.91 -35.74 -11.18
CA TYR A 177 -23.70 -36.33 -10.10
C TYR A 177 -23.93 -37.83 -10.40
N PRO A 178 -23.49 -38.75 -9.52
CA PRO A 178 -23.62 -40.19 -9.73
C PRO A 178 -25.03 -40.64 -9.34
N GLY A 179 -25.96 -40.70 -10.30
CA GLY A 179 -27.27 -41.32 -10.10
C GLY A 179 -28.39 -40.74 -10.97
N ASP A 180 -29.54 -41.40 -10.96
CA ASP A 180 -30.78 -40.91 -11.57
C ASP A 180 -31.24 -39.60 -10.91
N VAL A 181 -32.16 -38.87 -11.56
CA VAL A 181 -32.79 -37.67 -10.99
C VAL A 181 -33.43 -38.05 -9.64
N PRO A 182 -33.01 -37.42 -8.52
CA PRO A 182 -33.42 -37.80 -7.16
C PRO A 182 -34.90 -37.54 -6.87
N ILE A 183 -35.58 -36.73 -7.70
CA ILE A 183 -37.03 -36.42 -7.60
C ILE A 183 -37.86 -37.45 -8.40
N ASN A 184 -37.50 -38.73 -8.35
CA ASN A 184 -38.26 -39.78 -9.03
C ASN A 184 -39.50 -40.23 -8.21
N LYS A 185 -40.35 -41.10 -8.77
CA LYS A 185 -41.59 -41.58 -8.13
C LYS A 185 -41.40 -42.12 -6.70
N LYS A 186 -40.21 -42.62 -6.34
CA LYS A 186 -39.91 -43.14 -4.99
C LYS A 186 -39.89 -42.05 -3.92
N TYR A 187 -39.48 -40.83 -4.28
CA TYR A 187 -39.27 -39.70 -3.36
C TYR A 187 -40.37 -38.63 -3.45
N GLN A 188 -41.27 -38.74 -4.43
CA GLN A 188 -42.47 -37.88 -4.57
C GLN A 188 -43.48 -37.98 -3.42
N LYS A 189 -43.29 -38.89 -2.45
CA LYS A 189 -44.06 -38.93 -1.21
C LYS A 189 -43.72 -37.81 -0.22
N TYR A 190 -42.60 -37.11 -0.41
CA TYR A 190 -42.20 -35.98 0.41
C TYR A 190 -42.58 -34.66 -0.26
N PRO A 191 -43.13 -33.69 0.49
CA PRO A 191 -43.55 -32.42 -0.08
C PRO A 191 -42.36 -31.53 -0.48
N PHE A 192 -42.59 -30.66 -1.46
CA PHE A 192 -41.68 -29.56 -1.77
C PHE A 192 -41.92 -28.40 -0.81
N VAL A 193 -40.85 -27.83 -0.26
CA VAL A 193 -40.87 -26.73 0.69
C VAL A 193 -40.19 -25.52 0.06
N ILE A 194 -40.90 -24.40 0.05
CA ILE A 194 -40.45 -23.10 -0.45
C ILE A 194 -40.00 -22.25 0.74
N GLY A 195 -38.81 -21.68 0.65
CA GLY A 195 -38.32 -20.72 1.63
C GLY A 195 -37.77 -21.32 2.93
N ASN A 196 -37.44 -22.61 2.98
CA ASN A 196 -36.85 -23.22 4.17
C ASN A 196 -35.96 -24.43 3.84
N PHE A 197 -34.90 -24.60 4.63
CA PHE A 197 -34.12 -25.84 4.69
C PHE A 197 -33.55 -26.04 6.11
N SER A 198 -33.92 -27.13 6.80
CA SER A 198 -33.39 -27.47 8.13
C SER A 198 -33.45 -26.29 9.13
N LYS A 199 -34.63 -25.65 9.22
CA LYS A 199 -34.92 -24.43 10.03
C LYS A 199 -34.23 -23.14 9.56
N ASN A 200 -33.47 -23.19 8.47
CA ASN A 200 -32.88 -22.01 7.85
C ASN A 200 -33.87 -21.44 6.82
N ILE A 201 -34.64 -20.45 7.25
CA ILE A 201 -35.65 -19.81 6.43
C ILE A 201 -35.04 -18.84 5.43
N LEU A 202 -35.69 -18.69 4.28
CA LEU A 202 -35.53 -17.51 3.44
C LEU A 202 -35.92 -16.31 4.30
N ASN A 203 -34.98 -15.40 4.55
CA ASN A 203 -35.26 -14.05 5.02
C ASN A 203 -35.25 -13.16 3.78
N GLY A 204 -36.39 -13.06 3.10
CA GLY A 204 -36.48 -12.53 1.75
C GLY A 204 -37.83 -12.78 1.10
N SER A 205 -37.93 -12.43 -0.18
CA SER A 205 -39.14 -12.56 -0.97
C SER A 205 -38.93 -13.46 -2.18
N ILE A 206 -39.97 -14.18 -2.56
CA ILE A 206 -39.96 -15.11 -3.69
C ILE A 206 -41.22 -14.94 -4.54
N ASP A 207 -41.06 -15.11 -5.84
CA ASP A 207 -42.07 -14.82 -6.85
C ASP A 207 -41.91 -15.77 -8.07
N ASP A 208 -42.97 -15.96 -8.84
CA ASP A 208 -43.01 -16.73 -10.09
C ASP A 208 -42.32 -18.11 -10.04
N ILE A 209 -42.75 -18.95 -9.11
CA ILE A 209 -42.19 -20.29 -8.92
C ILE A 209 -42.69 -21.23 -10.03
N LYS A 210 -41.78 -21.92 -10.71
CA LYS A 210 -42.08 -22.90 -11.76
C LYS A 210 -41.30 -24.19 -11.58
N ILE A 211 -41.95 -25.30 -11.89
CA ILE A 211 -41.34 -26.64 -11.88
C ILE A 211 -41.53 -27.32 -13.23
N TYR A 212 -40.45 -27.88 -13.77
CA TYR A 212 -40.41 -28.57 -15.06
C TYR A 212 -39.96 -30.01 -14.90
N ASN A 213 -40.47 -30.89 -15.77
CA ASN A 213 -40.16 -32.32 -15.80
C ASN A 213 -38.91 -32.68 -16.65
N HIS A 214 -38.11 -31.68 -16.99
CA HIS A 214 -36.89 -31.81 -17.78
C HIS A 214 -35.92 -30.70 -17.34
N ALA A 215 -34.64 -30.83 -17.71
CA ALA A 215 -33.68 -29.74 -17.55
C ALA A 215 -33.90 -28.70 -18.66
N LEU A 216 -34.17 -27.45 -18.28
CA LEU A 216 -34.29 -26.34 -19.23
C LEU A 216 -32.94 -26.10 -19.94
N SER A 217 -33.00 -25.91 -21.25
CA SER A 217 -31.86 -25.49 -22.06
C SER A 217 -31.48 -24.02 -21.82
N ASP A 218 -30.27 -23.63 -22.21
CA ASP A 218 -29.78 -22.25 -22.09
C ASP A 218 -30.73 -21.25 -22.77
N ASP A 219 -31.29 -21.62 -23.91
CA ASP A 219 -32.18 -20.75 -24.68
C ASP A 219 -33.57 -20.66 -24.04
N GLU A 220 -34.12 -21.77 -23.53
CA GLU A 220 -35.38 -21.73 -22.77
C GLU A 220 -35.26 -20.89 -21.50
N VAL A 221 -34.12 -20.93 -20.81
CA VAL A 221 -33.88 -20.09 -19.63
C VAL A 221 -33.75 -18.62 -20.01
N LYS A 222 -33.04 -18.31 -21.10
CA LYS A 222 -32.96 -16.94 -21.63
C LYS A 222 -34.33 -16.42 -22.06
N ASP A 223 -35.14 -17.24 -22.71
CA ASP A 223 -36.49 -16.87 -23.15
C ASP A 223 -37.42 -16.69 -21.95
N ASN A 224 -37.39 -17.58 -20.97
CA ASN A 224 -38.14 -17.42 -19.72
C ASN A 224 -37.72 -16.15 -18.97
N TYR A 225 -36.42 -15.86 -18.89
CA TYR A 225 -35.92 -14.62 -18.31
C TYR A 225 -36.38 -13.41 -19.14
N ALA A 226 -36.26 -13.44 -20.46
CA ALA A 226 -36.64 -12.33 -21.33
C ALA A 226 -38.14 -12.03 -21.28
N ALA A 227 -38.98 -13.06 -21.16
CA ALA A 227 -40.42 -12.95 -21.04
C ALA A 227 -40.89 -12.53 -19.64
N SER A 228 -40.06 -12.71 -18.62
CA SER A 228 -40.42 -12.47 -17.21
C SER A 228 -39.59 -11.38 -16.53
N LYS A 229 -38.60 -10.79 -17.22
CA LYS A 229 -37.84 -9.63 -16.76
C LYS A 229 -38.68 -8.35 -16.99
N PRO A 230 -38.53 -7.32 -16.14
CA PRO A 230 -39.10 -6.01 -16.42
C PRO A 230 -38.50 -5.40 -17.70
N ASP A 231 -39.32 -4.71 -18.50
CA ASP A 231 -38.98 -4.17 -19.83
C ASP A 231 -37.76 -3.21 -19.86
N ASN A 232 -37.29 -2.76 -18.70
CA ASN A 232 -36.20 -1.80 -18.52
C ASN A 232 -34.83 -2.43 -18.19
N ALA A 233 -34.49 -3.59 -18.76
CA ALA A 233 -33.21 -4.26 -18.50
C ALA A 233 -31.96 -3.62 -19.17
N GLY A 234 -32.05 -2.38 -19.69
CA GLY A 234 -30.95 -1.72 -20.41
C GLY A 234 -30.87 -0.19 -20.33
N VAL A 235 -31.75 0.48 -19.60
CA VAL A 235 -31.67 1.93 -19.35
C VAL A 235 -31.79 2.16 -17.85
N GLN A 236 -30.84 2.89 -17.28
CA GLN A 236 -30.95 3.38 -15.90
C GLN A 236 -32.27 4.14 -15.73
N THR A 237 -33.20 3.55 -14.98
CA THR A 237 -34.13 4.32 -14.15
C THR A 237 -34.07 3.74 -12.74
N SER A 238 -33.12 4.30 -11.98
CA SER A 238 -33.01 4.33 -10.52
C SER A 238 -33.72 3.23 -9.69
N SER A 239 -33.12 2.04 -9.58
CA SER A 239 -32.88 1.59 -8.20
C SER A 239 -31.86 2.57 -7.67
N LYS A 240 -32.30 3.59 -6.92
CA LYS A 240 -31.35 4.51 -6.29
C LYS A 240 -30.31 3.64 -5.59
N THR A 241 -29.03 3.76 -5.94
CA THR A 241 -27.97 3.19 -5.10
C THR A 241 -28.23 3.66 -3.67
N ALA A 242 -27.79 2.92 -2.64
CA ALA A 242 -27.96 3.38 -1.25
C ALA A 242 -27.49 4.85 -1.06
N GLU A 243 -26.60 5.32 -1.92
CA GLU A 243 -26.09 6.69 -2.05
C GLU A 243 -27.05 7.67 -2.76
N GLN A 244 -27.73 7.29 -3.85
CA GLN A 244 -28.76 8.11 -4.52
C GLN A 244 -30.03 8.26 -3.67
N ARG A 245 -30.33 7.26 -2.84
CA ARG A 245 -31.48 7.20 -1.92
C ARG A 245 -31.50 8.38 -0.96
N LEU A 246 -30.32 8.82 -0.55
CA LEU A 246 -30.10 9.85 0.45
C LEU A 246 -30.24 11.28 -0.11
N THR A 247 -30.67 11.45 -1.36
CA THR A 247 -30.95 12.76 -1.97
C THR A 247 -32.43 12.91 -2.30
N ILE A 248 -33.06 13.97 -1.79
CA ILE A 248 -34.47 14.30 -2.03
C ILE A 248 -34.57 15.73 -2.59
N PHE A 249 -35.20 15.88 -3.76
CA PHE A 249 -35.60 17.19 -4.28
C PHE A 249 -36.95 17.57 -3.70
N VAL A 250 -37.00 18.73 -3.04
CA VAL A 250 -38.22 19.23 -2.40
C VAL A 250 -38.98 20.08 -3.42
N SER A 251 -40.17 19.60 -3.82
CA SER A 251 -41.00 20.28 -4.81
C SER A 251 -41.84 21.39 -4.18
N GLU A 252 -42.02 22.49 -4.91
CA GLU A 252 -42.93 23.57 -4.52
C GLU A 252 -44.39 23.18 -4.76
N LYS A 253 -45.20 23.08 -3.69
CA LYS A 253 -46.63 22.76 -3.75
C LYS A 253 -47.40 23.46 -2.62
N ASN A 254 -48.66 23.80 -2.87
CA ASN A 254 -49.59 24.45 -1.92
C ASN A 254 -50.79 23.55 -1.60
N GLY A 255 -51.55 23.89 -0.55
CA GLY A 255 -52.82 23.23 -0.22
C GLY A 255 -52.74 22.09 0.78
N VAL A 256 -51.72 22.08 1.64
CA VAL A 256 -51.64 21.18 2.82
C VAL A 256 -52.39 21.80 3.99
N ASN A 257 -53.29 21.03 4.60
CA ASN A 257 -54.01 21.41 5.81
C ASN A 257 -53.51 20.55 6.97
N LEU A 258 -52.74 21.12 7.90
CA LEU A 258 -52.17 20.40 9.04
C LEU A 258 -53.28 19.82 9.94
N ASP A 259 -53.71 18.60 9.64
CA ASP A 259 -54.69 17.84 10.42
C ASP A 259 -54.26 16.38 10.66
N GLY A 260 -53.11 15.99 10.09
CA GLY A 260 -52.54 14.65 10.23
C GLY A 260 -53.14 13.62 9.26
N ASN A 261 -54.06 14.05 8.39
CA ASN A 261 -54.46 13.34 7.20
C ASN A 261 -53.43 13.55 6.09
N ILE A 262 -53.35 12.63 5.13
CA ILE A 262 -52.32 12.68 4.07
C ILE A 262 -52.96 12.47 2.69
N ASN A 263 -54.23 12.90 2.56
CA ASN A 263 -55.07 12.64 1.40
C ASN A 263 -55.18 13.86 0.47
N GLU A 264 -54.51 14.96 0.82
CA GLU A 264 -54.48 16.22 0.07
C GLU A 264 -53.79 16.01 -1.28
N ASN A 265 -54.31 16.67 -2.32
CA ASN A 265 -53.76 16.60 -3.68
C ASN A 265 -52.27 17.00 -3.75
N ALA A 266 -51.80 17.82 -2.81
CA ALA A 266 -50.38 18.19 -2.72
C ALA A 266 -49.46 16.95 -2.60
N TRP A 267 -49.92 15.90 -1.91
CA TRP A 267 -49.15 14.70 -1.65
C TRP A 267 -49.25 13.64 -2.76
N ASN A 268 -50.31 13.64 -3.56
CA ASN A 268 -50.69 12.51 -4.43
C ASN A 268 -49.61 12.13 -5.47
N ASP A 269 -49.00 13.11 -6.15
CA ASP A 269 -48.01 12.83 -7.21
C ASP A 269 -46.57 12.67 -6.71
N LEU A 270 -46.36 12.58 -5.39
CA LEU A 270 -45.03 12.43 -4.80
C LEU A 270 -44.79 10.97 -4.42
N GLU A 271 -43.54 10.54 -4.56
CA GLU A 271 -43.10 9.23 -4.09
C GLU A 271 -42.84 9.24 -2.58
N TRP A 272 -43.20 8.16 -1.90
CA TRP A 272 -42.85 7.96 -0.49
C TRP A 272 -41.37 7.60 -0.36
N SER A 273 -40.63 8.38 0.42
CA SER A 273 -39.28 8.05 0.87
C SER A 273 -39.37 7.02 2.00
N SER A 274 -38.93 5.79 1.76
CA SER A 274 -39.07 4.63 2.67
C SER A 274 -37.72 4.09 3.15
N GLY A 275 -37.50 2.78 3.27
CA GLY A 275 -36.17 2.13 3.39
C GLY A 275 -35.36 2.43 4.66
N PHE A 276 -36.04 2.74 5.76
CA PHE A 276 -35.39 2.95 7.06
C PHE A 276 -34.62 1.70 7.48
N THR A 277 -33.48 1.90 8.13
CA THR A 277 -32.67 0.81 8.69
C THR A 277 -32.46 1.01 10.18
N HIS A 278 -32.42 -0.09 10.92
CA HIS A 278 -32.13 -0.09 12.33
C HIS A 278 -30.71 0.50 12.56
N TYR A 279 -30.62 1.51 13.41
CA TYR A 279 -29.43 2.38 13.49
C TYR A 279 -28.15 1.61 13.84
N LYS A 280 -28.21 0.61 14.72
CA LYS A 280 -27.02 -0.17 15.11
C LYS A 280 -26.68 -1.31 14.15
N SER A 281 -27.68 -2.02 13.67
CA SER A 281 -27.48 -3.27 12.90
C SER A 281 -27.44 -3.04 11.39
N GLY A 282 -27.97 -1.91 10.92
CA GLY A 282 -28.17 -1.64 9.50
C GLY A 282 -29.20 -2.55 8.82
N ALA A 283 -29.88 -3.43 9.58
CA ALA A 283 -30.97 -4.24 9.08
C ALA A 283 -32.16 -3.35 8.68
N PRO A 284 -33.03 -3.76 7.75
CA PRO A 284 -34.28 -3.05 7.50
C PRO A 284 -35.05 -2.82 8.80
N ALA A 285 -35.66 -1.63 8.94
CA ALA A 285 -36.51 -1.32 10.08
C ALA A 285 -37.66 -2.33 10.16
N VAL A 286 -37.89 -2.87 11.35
CA VAL A 286 -38.94 -3.84 11.63
C VAL A 286 -40.31 -3.16 11.55
N HIS A 287 -40.39 -1.90 11.98
CA HIS A 287 -41.61 -1.12 11.91
C HIS A 287 -41.57 -0.15 10.71
N PRO A 288 -42.43 -0.33 9.69
CA PRO A 288 -42.36 0.42 8.45
C PRO A 288 -42.58 1.91 8.71
N THR A 289 -41.67 2.72 8.16
CA THR A 289 -41.72 4.17 8.26
C THR A 289 -41.42 4.77 6.90
N SER A 290 -42.21 5.77 6.50
CA SER A 290 -41.99 6.49 5.25
C SER A 290 -42.40 7.95 5.39
N PHE A 291 -41.88 8.82 4.51
CA PHE A 291 -42.25 10.22 4.47
C PHE A 291 -42.27 10.81 3.06
N LYS A 292 -42.94 11.95 2.90
CA LYS A 292 -42.90 12.85 1.74
C LYS A 292 -42.45 14.23 2.21
N SER A 293 -41.92 15.03 1.29
CA SER A 293 -41.53 16.41 1.58
C SER A 293 -41.92 17.35 0.44
N ILE A 294 -42.47 18.52 0.79
CA ILE A 294 -42.73 19.64 -0.12
C ILE A 294 -42.33 20.95 0.54
N CYS A 295 -42.21 22.02 -0.23
CA CYS A 295 -42.08 23.36 0.30
C CYS A 295 -43.05 24.34 -0.37
N ASN A 296 -43.23 25.50 0.24
CA ASN A 296 -43.86 26.66 -0.39
C ASN A 296 -43.21 27.94 0.16
N GLU A 297 -43.78 29.10 -0.18
CA GLU A 297 -43.31 30.41 0.29
C GLU A 297 -43.20 30.56 1.83
N LYS A 298 -43.90 29.74 2.62
CA LYS A 298 -43.93 29.82 4.09
C LYS A 298 -42.92 28.89 4.76
N GLY A 299 -42.62 27.73 4.17
CA GLY A 299 -41.71 26.77 4.77
C GLY A 299 -41.76 25.36 4.19
N LEU A 300 -41.21 24.42 4.96
CA LEU A 300 -41.04 23.01 4.63
C LEU A 300 -42.15 22.18 5.28
N PHE A 301 -42.73 21.25 4.53
CA PHE A 301 -43.74 20.32 5.02
C PHE A 301 -43.28 18.87 4.87
N PHE A 302 -43.64 18.04 5.83
CA PHE A 302 -43.49 16.59 5.74
C PHE A 302 -44.83 15.89 5.98
N ALA A 303 -45.14 14.89 5.17
CA ALA A 303 -46.12 13.88 5.53
C ALA A 303 -45.35 12.64 5.96
N VAL A 304 -45.63 12.09 7.14
CA VAL A 304 -44.96 10.92 7.72
C VAL A 304 -46.00 9.83 7.95
N LYS A 305 -45.65 8.60 7.59
CA LYS A 305 -46.46 7.41 7.83
C LYS A 305 -45.67 6.40 8.64
N CYS A 306 -46.22 6.00 9.77
CA CYS A 306 -45.61 5.09 10.73
C CYS A 306 -46.55 3.89 10.92
N GLY A 307 -46.13 2.70 10.51
CA GLY A 307 -46.87 1.45 10.69
C GLY A 307 -46.23 0.52 11.72
N GLY A 308 -46.75 -0.70 11.83
CA GLY A 308 -46.17 -1.76 12.67
C GLY A 308 -47.10 -2.28 13.78
N GLY A 309 -48.30 -1.73 13.92
CA GLY A 309 -49.31 -2.16 14.89
C GLY A 309 -49.72 -1.05 15.86
N LYS A 310 -50.21 -1.45 17.05
CA LYS A 310 -50.74 -0.52 18.05
C LYS A 310 -49.59 0.21 18.78
N VAL A 311 -49.42 1.49 18.43
CA VAL A 311 -48.35 2.35 18.96
C VAL A 311 -48.58 2.74 20.42
N VAL A 312 -47.49 2.80 21.19
CA VAL A 312 -47.48 3.34 22.55
C VAL A 312 -47.47 4.87 22.45
N ALA A 313 -48.53 5.53 22.91
CA ALA A 313 -48.62 6.99 22.88
C ALA A 313 -49.45 7.51 24.06
N ALA A 314 -48.79 7.82 25.17
CA ALA A 314 -49.45 8.25 26.40
C ALA A 314 -49.51 9.78 26.55
N LYS A 315 -48.61 10.53 25.92
CA LYS A 315 -48.44 11.97 26.16
C LYS A 315 -49.05 12.83 25.06
N GLU A 316 -49.50 14.03 25.42
CA GLU A 316 -50.08 15.06 24.54
C GLU A 316 -49.44 16.43 24.83
N GLY A 317 -49.49 17.35 23.87
CA GLY A 317 -49.01 18.73 24.04
C GLY A 317 -47.49 18.90 23.94
N LEU A 318 -46.98 20.03 24.42
CA LEU A 318 -45.55 20.36 24.40
C LEU A 318 -44.83 19.74 25.61
N ILE A 319 -43.84 18.89 25.37
CA ILE A 319 -43.05 18.21 26.40
C ILE A 319 -41.67 18.87 26.47
N ARG A 320 -41.36 19.51 27.61
CA ARG A 320 -40.06 20.18 27.84
C ARG A 320 -39.08 19.35 28.68
N GLU A 321 -39.57 18.33 29.37
CA GLU A 321 -38.72 17.47 30.20
C GLU A 321 -37.96 16.47 29.32
N LYS A 322 -36.63 16.52 29.41
CA LYS A 322 -35.74 15.71 28.58
C LYS A 322 -35.93 14.23 28.84
N GLY A 323 -36.16 13.45 27.78
CA GLY A 323 -36.33 12.00 27.88
C GLY A 323 -37.78 11.55 28.02
N GLU A 324 -38.72 12.42 28.43
CA GLU A 324 -40.11 12.02 28.67
C GLU A 324 -40.86 11.66 27.37
N ILE A 325 -40.61 12.39 26.28
CA ILE A 325 -41.26 12.10 24.99
C ILE A 325 -40.85 10.73 24.44
N TYR A 326 -39.61 10.29 24.73
CA TYR A 326 -39.07 9.03 24.26
C TYR A 326 -39.68 7.82 24.96
N LYS A 327 -40.61 7.98 25.92
CA LYS A 327 -41.40 6.87 26.46
C LYS A 327 -42.45 6.37 25.46
N ASP A 328 -42.85 7.20 24.50
CA ASP A 328 -43.81 6.88 23.43
C ASP A 328 -43.11 6.44 22.12
N ASP A 329 -43.88 6.00 21.13
CA ASP A 329 -43.43 5.87 19.73
C ASP A 329 -43.21 7.27 19.16
N VAL A 330 -41.97 7.57 18.76
CA VAL A 330 -41.58 8.92 18.32
C VAL A 330 -40.88 8.91 16.97
N VAL A 331 -41.14 9.98 16.22
CA VAL A 331 -40.40 10.35 15.01
C VAL A 331 -39.53 11.56 15.31
N GLU A 332 -38.31 11.53 14.80
CA GLU A 332 -37.34 12.60 14.96
C GLU A 332 -36.92 13.12 13.59
N ILE A 333 -37.18 14.40 13.33
CA ILE A 333 -36.74 15.10 12.13
C ILE A 333 -35.50 15.91 12.48
N ILE A 334 -34.41 15.64 11.77
CA ILE A 334 -33.11 16.25 12.01
C ILE A 334 -32.67 17.02 10.78
N ILE A 335 -32.48 18.33 10.94
CA ILE A 335 -32.17 19.25 9.85
C ILE A 335 -30.94 20.08 10.21
N THR A 336 -30.04 20.32 9.26
CA THR A 336 -28.97 21.32 9.41
C THR A 336 -28.93 22.25 8.20
N PRO A 337 -28.98 23.59 8.39
CA PRO A 337 -28.85 24.57 7.31
C PRO A 337 -27.44 24.59 6.69
N ASN A 338 -26.48 23.99 7.39
CA ASN A 338 -25.09 23.94 6.98
C ASN A 338 -24.59 22.49 7.09
N ILE A 339 -24.57 21.75 5.97
CA ILE A 339 -23.99 20.40 5.92
C ILE A 339 -22.48 20.37 6.17
N TYR A 340 -21.86 21.54 6.37
CA TYR A 340 -20.41 21.74 6.46
C TYR A 340 -19.91 22.00 7.89
N GLN A 341 -20.80 22.21 8.87
CA GLN A 341 -20.45 22.54 10.27
C GLN A 341 -21.43 21.89 11.27
N TYR A 342 -20.95 21.60 12.47
CA TYR A 342 -21.76 21.02 13.56
C TYR A 342 -22.74 22.04 14.19
N ASP A 343 -22.61 23.32 13.84
CA ASP A 343 -23.42 24.40 14.39
C ASP A 343 -24.80 24.45 13.72
N ASN A 344 -25.82 24.81 14.50
CA ASN A 344 -27.21 24.96 14.07
C ASN A 344 -27.95 23.68 13.61
N ILE A 345 -27.57 22.49 14.09
CA ILE A 345 -28.41 21.30 13.93
C ILE A 345 -29.79 21.56 14.58
N ARG A 346 -30.86 21.00 14.00
CA ARG A 346 -32.23 21.03 14.50
C ARG A 346 -32.80 19.62 14.65
N GLN A 347 -33.24 19.19 15.84
CA GLN A 347 -33.85 17.89 16.16
C GLN A 347 -35.25 18.15 16.71
N LEU A 348 -36.25 17.84 15.89
CA LEU A 348 -37.67 18.06 16.16
C LEU A 348 -38.31 16.69 16.36
N VAL A 349 -38.94 16.48 17.50
CA VAL A 349 -39.44 15.17 17.94
C VAL A 349 -40.95 15.25 18.13
N PHE A 350 -41.69 14.29 17.56
CA PHE A 350 -43.12 14.15 17.82
C PHE A 350 -43.53 12.70 18.04
N ASN A 351 -44.64 12.50 18.77
CA ASN A 351 -45.24 11.18 18.97
C ASN A 351 -46.54 10.99 18.15
N ALA A 352 -47.14 9.80 18.26
CA ALA A 352 -48.37 9.45 17.54
C ALA A 352 -49.61 10.29 17.93
N LYS A 353 -49.60 10.96 19.09
CA LYS A 353 -50.66 11.89 19.53
C LYS A 353 -50.37 13.36 19.17
N GLY A 354 -49.26 13.62 18.47
CA GLY A 354 -48.85 14.98 18.09
C GLY A 354 -48.24 15.78 19.24
N ALA A 355 -47.82 15.13 20.33
CA ALA A 355 -46.99 15.77 21.33
C ALA A 355 -45.65 16.17 20.71
N GLN A 356 -45.12 17.34 21.07
CA GLN A 356 -43.91 17.92 20.48
C GLN A 356 -42.80 18.05 21.53
N SER A 357 -41.56 17.83 21.11
CA SER A 357 -40.35 18.18 21.84
C SER A 357 -39.26 18.60 20.85
N GLN A 358 -38.25 19.33 21.30
CA GLN A 358 -37.09 19.70 20.49
C GLN A 358 -35.82 19.69 21.35
N TYR A 359 -34.68 19.29 20.78
CA TYR A 359 -33.48 19.00 21.55
C TYR A 359 -32.21 19.40 20.83
N LEU A 360 -31.60 20.57 21.11
CA LEU A 360 -30.50 21.07 20.29
C LEU A 360 -29.54 22.03 20.98
N TYR A 361 -28.33 22.15 20.41
CA TYR A 361 -27.22 23.03 20.78
C TYR A 361 -27.46 24.55 20.53
N THR A 362 -28.67 24.97 20.13
CA THR A 362 -29.09 26.39 19.89
C THR A 362 -30.61 26.56 20.11
N ASN A 363 -31.13 27.80 20.04
CA ASN A 363 -32.50 28.23 20.42
C ASN A 363 -33.65 27.39 19.84
N GLU A 364 -34.72 27.24 20.64
CA GLU A 364 -36.02 26.69 20.25
C GLU A 364 -36.59 27.39 19.01
N ILE A 365 -37.18 26.63 18.08
CA ILE A 365 -37.79 27.16 16.86
C ILE A 365 -39.29 26.85 16.78
N PRO A 366 -40.12 27.71 16.16
CA PRO A 366 -41.52 27.40 15.94
C PRO A 366 -41.67 26.33 14.84
N TRP A 367 -42.48 25.31 15.10
CA TRP A 367 -42.87 24.28 14.13
C TRP A 367 -44.18 23.63 14.60
N GLN A 368 -44.91 23.00 13.68
CA GLN A 368 -46.22 22.42 13.96
C GLN A 368 -46.26 20.96 13.49
N VAL A 369 -46.98 20.12 14.23
CA VAL A 369 -47.32 18.77 13.82
C VAL A 369 -48.77 18.45 14.18
N LYS A 370 -49.44 17.71 13.31
CA LYS A 370 -50.69 17.02 13.62
C LYS A 370 -50.57 15.56 13.26
N SER A 371 -50.96 14.69 14.18
CA SER A 371 -50.89 13.24 14.03
C SER A 371 -52.28 12.63 14.11
N ARG A 372 -52.49 11.52 13.41
CA ARG A 372 -53.72 10.73 13.44
C ARG A 372 -53.40 9.26 13.63
N ILE A 373 -53.83 8.70 14.75
CA ILE A 373 -53.68 7.27 15.05
C ILE A 373 -54.71 6.48 14.24
N ASN A 374 -54.23 5.44 13.57
CA ASN A 374 -55.03 4.51 12.78
C ASN A 374 -54.88 3.09 13.37
N GLY A 375 -55.71 2.13 12.94
CA GLY A 375 -55.74 0.78 13.54
C GLY A 375 -54.43 -0.02 13.48
N ASP A 376 -53.48 0.41 12.64
CA ASP A 376 -52.21 -0.24 12.33
C ASP A 376 -50.96 0.67 12.52
N GLY A 377 -51.14 1.88 13.08
CA GLY A 377 -50.07 2.86 13.24
C GLY A 377 -50.55 4.30 13.38
N TYR A 378 -49.89 5.26 12.72
CA TYR A 378 -50.33 6.66 12.62
C TYR A 378 -49.75 7.38 11.39
N THR A 379 -50.42 8.46 11.00
CA THR A 379 -49.92 9.44 10.04
C THR A 379 -49.67 10.76 10.74
N ALA A 380 -48.76 11.57 10.21
CA ALA A 380 -48.52 12.92 10.71
C ALA A 380 -48.18 13.87 9.58
N GLU A 381 -48.60 15.13 9.72
CA GLU A 381 -48.15 16.24 8.89
C GLU A 381 -47.37 17.23 9.75
N VAL A 382 -46.20 17.62 9.27
CA VAL A 382 -45.26 18.50 9.95
C VAL A 382 -45.04 19.74 9.11
N PHE A 383 -45.02 20.92 9.73
CA PHE A 383 -44.66 22.19 9.10
C PHE A 383 -43.53 22.89 9.86
N ILE A 384 -42.53 23.34 9.12
CA ILE A 384 -41.36 24.06 9.64
C ILE A 384 -41.17 25.37 8.85
N PRO A 385 -41.34 26.55 9.46
CA PRO A 385 -41.18 27.85 8.80
C PRO A 385 -39.76 28.11 8.32
N TYR A 386 -39.59 28.81 7.19
CA TYR A 386 -38.24 29.12 6.68
C TYR A 386 -37.43 30.03 7.60
N GLU A 387 -38.08 31.01 8.23
CA GLU A 387 -37.48 31.91 9.22
C GLU A 387 -36.84 31.15 10.40
N SER A 388 -37.35 29.94 10.67
CA SER A 388 -36.92 29.06 11.76
C SER A 388 -35.74 28.17 11.40
N LEU A 389 -35.49 27.96 10.11
CA LEU A 389 -34.48 27.04 9.61
C LEU A 389 -33.10 27.69 9.41
N GLY A 390 -33.01 29.03 9.39
CA GLY A 390 -31.73 29.74 9.23
C GLY A 390 -31.00 29.41 7.92
N LEU A 391 -31.75 29.14 6.83
CA LEU A 391 -31.20 28.61 5.58
C LEU A 391 -30.30 29.59 4.80
N GLY A 392 -30.42 30.90 5.01
CA GLY A 392 -29.75 31.90 4.18
C GLY A 392 -30.06 31.69 2.69
N ASN A 393 -29.05 31.76 1.83
CA ASN A 393 -29.15 31.44 0.39
C ASN A 393 -28.92 29.94 0.08
N ASN A 394 -28.82 29.06 1.08
CA ASN A 394 -28.50 27.65 0.85
C ASN A 394 -29.73 26.90 0.30
N LYS A 395 -29.58 26.39 -0.92
CA LYS A 395 -30.57 25.52 -1.58
C LYS A 395 -30.33 24.03 -1.30
N ILE A 396 -29.37 23.68 -0.45
CA ILE A 396 -29.01 22.31 -0.09
C ILE A 396 -28.78 22.23 1.41
N ILE A 397 -29.47 21.32 2.08
CA ILE A 397 -29.38 21.13 3.54
C ILE A 397 -29.24 19.67 3.92
N GLY A 398 -28.74 19.43 5.13
CA GLY A 398 -28.54 18.10 5.67
C GLY A 398 -29.82 17.66 6.35
N PHE A 399 -30.20 16.41 6.14
CA PHE A 399 -31.49 15.91 6.56
C PHE A 399 -31.41 14.43 6.96
N ASN A 400 -32.04 14.12 8.09
CA ASN A 400 -32.35 12.77 8.48
C ASN A 400 -33.73 12.75 9.12
N ILE A 401 -34.41 11.61 9.00
CA ILE A 401 -35.63 11.33 9.74
C ILE A 401 -35.48 9.94 10.36
N CYS A 402 -35.79 9.86 11.63
CA CYS A 402 -35.63 8.66 12.45
C CYS A 402 -36.94 8.31 13.13
N ARG A 403 -37.06 7.07 13.58
CA ARG A 403 -38.16 6.62 14.43
C ARG A 403 -37.62 5.75 15.54
N GLU A 404 -37.93 6.11 16.78
CA GLU A 404 -37.84 5.20 17.92
C GLU A 404 -39.22 4.57 18.12
N SER A 405 -39.43 3.44 17.47
CA SER A 405 -40.74 2.82 17.40
C SER A 405 -41.04 1.96 18.62
N LYS A 406 -42.25 2.11 19.17
CA LYS A 406 -42.72 1.40 20.35
C LYS A 406 -44.13 0.89 20.10
N ILE A 407 -44.23 -0.40 19.83
CA ILE A 407 -45.49 -1.07 19.55
C ILE A 407 -45.82 -1.98 20.74
N GLU A 408 -47.08 -1.97 21.19
CA GLU A 408 -47.52 -2.82 22.31
C GLU A 408 -47.18 -4.31 22.04
N GLY A 409 -46.44 -4.93 22.95
CA GLY A 409 -46.07 -6.35 22.87
C GLY A 409 -44.95 -6.67 21.87
N GLN A 410 -44.32 -5.68 21.24
CA GLN A 410 -43.16 -5.87 20.36
C GLN A 410 -41.92 -5.15 20.93
N GLU A 411 -40.73 -5.60 20.53
CA GLU A 411 -39.49 -4.94 20.91
C GLU A 411 -39.36 -3.56 20.25
N GLN A 412 -38.62 -2.67 20.90
CA GLN A 412 -38.37 -1.33 20.36
C GLN A 412 -37.46 -1.42 19.12
N ASP A 413 -37.88 -0.81 18.01
CA ASP A 413 -37.06 -0.68 16.80
C ASP A 413 -36.65 0.79 16.60
N ILE A 414 -35.35 1.04 16.65
CA ILE A 414 -34.77 2.37 16.49
C ILE A 414 -34.19 2.45 15.08
N SER A 415 -34.84 3.20 14.20
CA SER A 415 -34.51 3.22 12.78
C SER A 415 -34.24 4.62 12.25
N SER A 416 -33.44 4.67 11.19
CA SER A 416 -33.05 5.91 10.51
C SER A 416 -33.20 5.77 9.01
N TRP A 417 -33.73 6.81 8.38
CA TRP A 417 -33.75 6.90 6.92
C TRP A 417 -32.33 7.05 6.35
N ALA A 418 -31.49 7.89 6.97
CA ALA A 418 -30.14 8.11 6.48
C ALA A 418 -29.16 6.96 6.82
N GLY A 419 -29.56 6.05 7.71
CA GLY A 419 -28.77 4.87 8.08
C GLY A 419 -27.59 5.19 9.00
N VAL A 420 -27.77 6.15 9.91
CA VAL A 420 -26.76 6.55 10.91
C VAL A 420 -26.44 5.40 11.86
N LYS A 421 -25.15 5.25 12.25
CA LYS A 421 -24.65 4.04 12.93
C LYS A 421 -24.41 4.13 14.43
N GLU A 422 -24.28 5.34 14.96
CA GLU A 422 -23.89 5.54 16.37
C GLU A 422 -24.92 6.40 17.13
N SER A 423 -25.29 7.54 16.56
CA SER A 423 -26.20 8.50 17.19
C SER A 423 -26.94 9.28 16.12
N PHE A 424 -28.18 9.64 16.39
CA PHE A 424 -28.99 10.43 15.47
C PHE A 424 -28.47 11.85 15.24
N VAL A 425 -27.68 12.41 16.17
CA VAL A 425 -27.21 13.81 16.11
C VAL A 425 -25.68 13.96 16.03
N ASN A 426 -24.88 12.94 16.37
CA ASN A 426 -23.41 13.04 16.40
C ASN A 426 -22.69 12.61 15.11
N THR A 427 -23.42 12.13 14.10
CA THR A 427 -22.85 11.60 12.85
C THR A 427 -23.44 12.28 11.61
N PHE A 428 -23.27 13.59 11.45
CA PHE A 428 -23.85 14.33 10.30
C PHE A 428 -23.27 13.92 8.93
N CYS A 429 -22.08 13.30 8.89
CA CYS A 429 -21.54 12.66 7.68
C CYS A 429 -22.39 11.47 7.20
N ASP A 430 -23.34 11.01 8.03
CA ASP A 430 -24.30 9.97 7.71
C ASP A 430 -25.68 10.52 7.33
N PHE A 431 -25.88 11.84 7.30
CA PHE A 431 -27.18 12.41 6.91
C PHE A 431 -27.35 12.36 5.39
N GLY A 432 -28.62 12.31 4.96
CA GLY A 432 -28.97 12.60 3.59
C GLY A 432 -29.04 14.11 3.34
N ILE A 433 -29.43 14.47 2.14
CA ILE A 433 -29.53 15.85 1.68
C ILE A 433 -30.92 16.15 1.11
N LEU A 434 -31.49 17.30 1.51
CA LEU A 434 -32.62 17.92 0.84
C LEU A 434 -32.13 19.01 -0.10
N VAL A 435 -32.64 19.00 -1.32
CA VAL A 435 -32.32 19.96 -2.37
C VAL A 435 -33.57 20.78 -2.68
N PHE A 436 -33.53 22.07 -2.38
CA PHE A 436 -34.58 23.02 -2.73
C PHE A 436 -34.41 23.44 -4.20
N GLY A 437 -35.37 23.06 -5.04
CA GLY A 437 -35.32 23.33 -6.47
C GLY A 437 -36.11 22.30 -7.27
N LYS A 438 -36.29 22.56 -8.56
CA LYS A 438 -36.98 21.65 -9.47
C LYS A 438 -35.97 20.71 -10.13
N LYS A 439 -36.12 19.40 -9.90
CA LYS A 439 -35.48 18.38 -10.72
C LYS A 439 -35.98 18.57 -12.16
N ASP A 440 -35.07 18.79 -13.12
CA ASP A 440 -35.46 18.94 -14.53
C ASP A 440 -36.09 17.62 -15.03
N LYS A 441 -37.14 17.74 -15.84
CA LYS A 441 -37.88 16.60 -16.41
C LYS A 441 -37.25 16.10 -17.72
N ASN A 442 -36.44 16.93 -18.37
CA ASN A 442 -35.65 16.50 -19.53
C ASN A 442 -34.40 15.75 -19.05
N ASP A 443 -33.96 14.72 -19.79
CA ASP A 443 -32.83 13.82 -19.47
C ASP A 443 -31.48 14.55 -19.34
N ILE A 444 -31.34 15.36 -18.30
CA ILE A 444 -30.05 15.92 -17.89
C ILE A 444 -29.35 14.84 -17.07
N GLU A 445 -28.32 14.22 -17.66
CA GLU A 445 -27.51 13.26 -16.91
C GLU A 445 -26.90 13.93 -15.66
N PRO A 446 -27.00 13.29 -14.47
CA PRO A 446 -26.32 13.80 -13.29
C PRO A 446 -24.81 13.85 -13.53
N PRO A 447 -24.07 14.80 -12.91
CA PRO A 447 -22.62 14.78 -12.96
C PRO A 447 -22.09 13.42 -12.49
N LYS A 448 -21.10 12.90 -13.20
CA LYS A 448 -20.57 11.55 -12.95
C LYS A 448 -19.37 11.64 -12.01
N ILE A 449 -19.44 11.00 -10.85
CA ILE A 449 -18.29 10.81 -9.97
C ILE A 449 -17.69 9.44 -10.31
N VAL A 450 -16.44 9.43 -10.76
CA VAL A 450 -15.71 8.21 -11.11
C VAL A 450 -14.67 7.94 -10.03
N ILE A 451 -14.70 6.74 -9.46
CA ILE A 451 -13.73 6.26 -8.47
C ILE A 451 -13.01 5.06 -9.06
N ASN A 452 -11.73 5.21 -9.37
CA ASN A 452 -10.88 4.18 -9.95
C ASN A 452 -9.67 3.95 -9.04
N GLY A 453 -9.79 3.00 -8.10
CA GLY A 453 -8.75 2.78 -7.09
C GLY A 453 -8.55 4.01 -6.21
N VAL A 454 -7.37 4.64 -6.28
CA VAL A 454 -7.02 5.87 -5.52
C VAL A 454 -7.37 7.16 -6.25
N ASN A 455 -7.80 7.09 -7.51
CA ASN A 455 -8.13 8.26 -8.33
C ASN A 455 -9.63 8.56 -8.29
N ILE A 456 -9.98 9.78 -7.85
CA ILE A 456 -11.35 10.28 -7.86
C ILE A 456 -11.44 11.39 -8.92
N GLU A 457 -12.43 11.30 -9.80
CA GLU A 457 -12.66 12.27 -10.88
C GLU A 457 -14.13 12.69 -10.90
N ILE A 458 -14.38 14.00 -11.03
CA ILE A 458 -15.73 14.54 -11.21
C ILE A 458 -15.90 14.91 -12.68
N LYS A 459 -16.74 14.17 -13.40
CA LYS A 459 -17.06 14.43 -14.80
C LYS A 459 -18.32 15.26 -14.93
N ASN A 460 -18.23 16.32 -15.73
CA ASN A 460 -19.38 17.09 -16.14
C ASN A 460 -20.09 16.35 -17.28
N SER A 461 -21.19 15.66 -16.95
CA SER A 461 -22.00 14.94 -17.94
C SER A 461 -22.73 15.87 -18.92
N ASN A 462 -22.70 17.19 -18.70
CA ASN A 462 -23.34 18.19 -19.55
C ASN A 462 -22.46 19.46 -19.66
N PRO A 463 -21.47 19.48 -20.58
CA PRO A 463 -20.42 20.49 -20.63
C PRO A 463 -20.88 21.95 -20.77
N SER A 464 -22.12 22.21 -21.19
CA SER A 464 -22.67 23.55 -21.41
C SER A 464 -23.19 24.26 -20.16
N SER A 465 -23.11 23.63 -18.97
CA SER A 465 -23.64 24.20 -17.72
C SER A 465 -22.59 24.23 -16.61
N ASP A 466 -22.76 25.19 -15.68
CA ASP A 466 -21.94 25.31 -14.46
C ASP A 466 -22.09 24.04 -13.59
N LEU A 467 -20.96 23.40 -13.30
CA LEU A 467 -20.90 22.29 -12.36
C LEU A 467 -20.17 22.75 -11.10
N ARG A 468 -20.86 22.73 -9.97
CA ARG A 468 -20.26 23.05 -8.67
C ARG A 468 -20.27 21.79 -7.83
N ALA A 469 -19.10 21.29 -7.49
CA ALA A 469 -18.94 20.18 -6.58
C ALA A 469 -18.29 20.62 -5.28
N PHE A 470 -18.53 19.87 -4.23
CA PHE A 470 -17.85 20.04 -2.96
C PHE A 470 -17.64 18.70 -2.30
N ILE A 471 -16.56 18.63 -1.53
CA ILE A 471 -16.20 17.44 -0.78
C ILE A 471 -16.17 17.79 0.68
N CYS A 472 -16.82 16.94 1.49
CA CYS A 472 -16.77 16.99 2.94
C CYS A 472 -16.03 15.75 3.44
N TYR A 473 -14.93 15.96 4.16
CA TYR A 473 -14.16 14.88 4.76
C TYR A 473 -13.79 15.20 6.21
N ARG A 474 -13.46 14.14 6.95
CA ARG A 474 -13.06 14.17 8.35
C ARG A 474 -11.55 13.93 8.44
N GLU A 475 -10.83 14.79 9.15
CA GLU A 475 -9.42 14.61 9.51
C GLU A 475 -9.32 14.28 11.00
N GLY A 476 -8.61 13.20 11.36
CA GLY A 476 -8.30 12.87 12.74
C GLY A 476 -7.17 13.75 13.27
N ILE A 477 -7.43 14.54 14.30
CA ILE A 477 -6.44 15.44 14.94
C ILE A 477 -6.05 14.98 16.35
N GLY A 478 -6.64 13.89 16.85
CA GLY A 478 -6.35 13.28 18.15
C GLY A 478 -7.10 11.97 18.36
N THR A 479 -6.99 11.36 19.53
CA THR A 479 -7.57 10.02 19.82
C THR A 479 -9.10 9.98 19.78
N ARG A 480 -9.79 11.13 19.87
CA ARG A 480 -11.24 11.29 19.69
C ARG A 480 -11.64 12.66 19.10
N GLU A 481 -10.69 13.42 18.58
CA GLU A 481 -10.93 14.77 18.05
C GLU A 481 -10.82 14.78 16.52
N PHE A 482 -11.75 15.48 15.88
CA PHE A 482 -11.88 15.48 14.44
C PHE A 482 -12.09 16.90 13.92
N LYS A 483 -11.39 17.22 12.83
CA LYS A 483 -11.56 18.46 12.09
C LYS A 483 -12.26 18.17 10.78
N TYR A 484 -13.29 18.95 10.47
CA TYR A 484 -14.07 18.79 9.25
C TYR A 484 -13.64 19.81 8.21
N HIS A 485 -13.49 19.35 6.97
CA HIS A 485 -13.01 20.18 5.87
C HIS A 485 -13.99 20.16 4.71
N LYS A 486 -14.20 21.33 4.09
CA LYS A 486 -14.95 21.50 2.85
C LYS A 486 -14.02 22.03 1.75
N LYS A 487 -13.88 21.30 0.65
CA LYS A 487 -13.21 21.81 -0.56
C LYS A 487 -14.27 22.05 -1.64
N ASN A 488 -14.41 23.29 -2.10
CA ASN A 488 -15.27 23.63 -3.24
C ASN A 488 -14.51 23.39 -4.55
N ILE A 489 -15.24 22.94 -5.56
CA ILE A 489 -14.78 22.65 -6.91
C ILE A 489 -15.78 23.32 -7.84
N ASN A 490 -15.33 24.24 -8.66
CA ASN A 490 -16.19 24.91 -9.63
C ASN A 490 -15.61 24.62 -11.02
N LEU A 491 -16.39 23.92 -11.83
CA LEU A 491 -16.12 23.66 -13.23
C LEU A 491 -16.97 24.62 -14.06
N GLN A 492 -16.31 25.43 -14.88
CA GLN A 492 -16.95 26.36 -15.80
C GLN A 492 -17.53 25.62 -17.02
N PRO A 493 -18.51 26.22 -17.74
CA PRO A 493 -18.97 25.68 -19.01
C PRO A 493 -17.80 25.44 -19.98
N GLY A 494 -17.68 24.22 -20.50
CA GLY A 494 -16.59 23.76 -21.37
C GLY A 494 -15.57 22.84 -20.70
N GLU A 495 -15.56 22.73 -19.36
CA GLU A 495 -14.68 21.81 -18.64
C GLU A 495 -15.37 20.46 -18.40
N ASN A 496 -14.80 19.38 -18.97
CA ASN A 496 -15.45 18.06 -19.01
C ASN A 496 -15.19 17.18 -17.78
N ALA A 497 -14.09 17.44 -17.04
CA ALA A 497 -13.76 16.68 -15.84
C ALA A 497 -12.81 17.43 -14.90
N TYR A 498 -12.86 17.09 -13.61
CA TYR A 498 -11.97 17.58 -12.56
C TYR A 498 -11.35 16.39 -11.80
N PRO A 499 -10.04 16.12 -11.94
CA PRO A 499 -9.35 15.13 -11.14
C PRO A 499 -9.11 15.66 -9.72
N LEU A 500 -9.39 14.83 -8.72
CA LEU A 500 -9.16 15.14 -7.31
C LEU A 500 -7.81 14.63 -6.85
N THR A 501 -6.77 15.38 -7.18
CA THR A 501 -5.36 15.02 -6.97
C THR A 501 -4.85 15.39 -5.59
N ASP A 502 -5.39 16.46 -5.01
CA ASP A 502 -4.85 17.07 -3.79
C ASP A 502 -5.56 16.56 -2.52
N PHE A 503 -6.08 15.34 -2.53
CA PHE A 503 -6.72 14.80 -1.35
C PHE A 503 -5.66 14.54 -0.26
N PRO A 504 -5.74 15.19 0.92
CA PRO A 504 -4.87 14.87 2.05
C PRO A 504 -5.22 13.49 2.61
N HIS A 505 -4.26 12.89 3.31
CA HIS A 505 -4.34 11.56 3.91
C HIS A 505 -5.69 11.31 4.59
N LEU A 506 -6.56 10.52 3.95
CA LEU A 506 -7.82 10.09 4.54
C LEU A 506 -7.55 8.90 5.45
N SER A 507 -7.33 9.17 6.74
CA SER A 507 -7.25 8.13 7.75
C SER A 507 -8.63 7.84 8.32
N GLY A 508 -9.25 6.75 7.86
CA GLY A 508 -10.41 6.10 8.49
C GLY A 508 -11.73 6.88 8.47
N GLY A 509 -12.81 6.20 8.05
CA GLY A 509 -14.18 6.72 8.13
C GLY A 509 -14.85 7.07 6.79
N LYS A 510 -16.09 7.58 6.90
CA LYS A 510 -16.99 7.89 5.78
C LYS A 510 -16.78 9.32 5.27
N HIS A 511 -16.66 9.46 3.96
CA HIS A 511 -16.50 10.73 3.24
C HIS A 511 -17.70 10.96 2.31
N ILE A 512 -18.03 12.24 2.09
CA ILE A 512 -19.12 12.63 1.18
C ILE A 512 -18.55 13.52 0.07
N LEU A 513 -18.73 13.10 -1.17
CA LEU A 513 -18.48 13.94 -2.35
C LEU A 513 -19.83 14.22 -3.02
N THR A 514 -20.21 15.50 -3.12
CA THR A 514 -21.45 15.95 -3.76
C THR A 514 -21.13 16.89 -4.91
N ALA A 515 -21.64 16.57 -6.09
CA ALA A 515 -21.57 17.39 -7.30
C ALA A 515 -22.97 17.88 -7.68
N VAL A 516 -23.11 19.18 -7.93
CA VAL A 516 -24.38 19.85 -8.20
C VAL A 516 -24.28 20.60 -9.51
N LYS A 517 -25.13 20.25 -10.46
CA LYS A 517 -25.32 21.00 -11.69
C LYS A 517 -26.33 22.11 -11.45
N TYR A 518 -25.98 23.33 -11.86
CA TYR A 518 -26.87 24.48 -11.80
C TYR A 518 -27.37 24.88 -13.19
N ASN A 519 -28.59 25.40 -13.24
CA ASN A 519 -29.08 26.22 -14.35
C ASN A 519 -29.34 27.62 -13.79
N ASN A 520 -28.52 28.59 -14.18
CA ASN A 520 -28.43 29.90 -13.51
C ASN A 520 -28.15 29.73 -12.00
N THR A 521 -29.11 30.10 -11.14
CA THR A 521 -29.00 30.04 -9.67
C THR A 521 -29.69 28.82 -9.05
N GLU A 522 -30.44 28.02 -9.82
CA GLU A 522 -31.22 26.91 -9.29
C GLU A 522 -30.55 25.55 -9.54
N PRO A 523 -30.49 24.65 -8.55
CA PRO A 523 -29.93 23.31 -8.73
C PRO A 523 -30.87 22.44 -9.56
N VAL A 524 -30.36 21.83 -10.62
CA VAL A 524 -31.16 21.01 -11.56
C VAL A 524 -30.82 19.53 -11.54
N SER A 525 -29.59 19.17 -11.16
CA SER A 525 -29.20 17.77 -10.90
C SER A 525 -28.10 17.68 -9.84
N VAL A 526 -28.09 16.58 -9.09
CA VAL A 526 -27.12 16.31 -8.02
C VAL A 526 -26.65 14.87 -8.11
N ALA A 527 -25.36 14.65 -7.92
CA ALA A 527 -24.76 13.35 -7.68
C ALA A 527 -24.00 13.38 -6.37
N THR A 528 -24.31 12.45 -5.47
CA THR A 528 -23.60 12.29 -4.20
C THR A 528 -23.07 10.88 -4.11
N VAL A 529 -21.79 10.73 -3.77
CA VAL A 529 -21.16 9.45 -3.48
C VAL A 529 -20.66 9.48 -2.04
N PHE A 530 -20.99 8.43 -1.31
CA PHE A 530 -20.44 8.17 0.01
C PHE A 530 -19.38 7.09 -0.15
N PHE A 531 -18.18 7.34 0.34
CA PHE A 531 -17.12 6.33 0.28
C PHE A 531 -16.41 6.21 1.63
N TYR A 532 -16.00 4.99 1.96
CA TYR A 532 -15.26 4.67 3.17
C TYR A 532 -13.81 4.37 2.80
N THR A 533 -12.87 4.97 3.52
CA THR A 533 -11.45 4.63 3.39
C THR A 533 -11.05 3.62 4.48
N ASP A 534 -11.78 2.50 4.55
CA ASP A 534 -11.55 1.41 5.51
C ASP A 534 -10.85 0.20 4.87
N ASP A 535 -10.47 0.28 3.58
CA ASP A 535 -9.62 -0.73 2.93
C ASP A 535 -8.16 -0.53 3.39
N PRO A 536 -7.59 -1.44 4.20
CA PRO A 536 -6.22 -1.33 4.68
C PRO A 536 -5.21 -1.40 3.54
N LEU A 537 -5.50 -2.15 2.47
CA LEU A 537 -4.63 -2.27 1.29
C LEU A 537 -4.65 -0.99 0.45
N LEU A 538 -5.81 -0.32 0.36
CA LEU A 538 -5.91 1.01 -0.23
C LEU A 538 -5.21 2.05 0.66
N ALA A 539 -5.37 1.98 1.98
CA ALA A 539 -4.66 2.83 2.95
C ALA A 539 -3.14 2.60 2.95
N LEU A 540 -2.67 1.37 2.69
CA LEU A 540 -1.25 0.98 2.55
C LEU A 540 -0.63 1.39 1.20
N ARG A 541 -1.42 1.46 0.11
CA ARG A 541 -1.00 2.10 -1.14
C ARG A 541 -1.07 3.63 -1.06
N LEU A 542 -2.04 4.17 -0.33
CA LEU A 542 -2.23 5.60 -0.09
C LEU A 542 -1.24 6.17 0.95
N SER A 543 -0.67 5.34 1.84
CA SER A 543 0.32 5.78 2.83
C SER A 543 1.63 6.21 2.17
N TYR A 544 1.90 5.73 0.94
CA TYR A 544 2.97 6.23 0.09
C TYR A 544 2.36 6.71 -1.23
N LYS A 545 1.56 7.78 -1.16
CA LYS A 545 1.00 8.49 -2.32
C LYS A 545 2.06 8.77 -3.40
N ASN A 546 3.33 8.89 -3.00
CA ASN A 546 4.48 9.17 -3.86
C ASN A 546 5.70 8.29 -3.49
N PRO A 547 6.65 8.09 -4.41
CA PRO A 547 7.91 7.39 -4.15
C PRO A 547 8.70 8.00 -2.97
N VAL A 548 9.27 7.15 -2.13
CA VAL A 548 10.15 7.57 -1.02
C VAL A 548 11.52 7.90 -1.57
N LEU A 549 12.03 9.11 -1.35
CA LEU A 549 13.32 9.55 -1.87
C LEU A 549 14.33 9.70 -0.75
N ILE A 550 15.58 9.28 -1.00
CA ILE A 550 16.67 9.32 -0.03
C ILE A 550 17.93 9.85 -0.70
N PRO A 551 18.46 11.02 -0.29
CA PRO A 551 17.89 11.95 0.67
C PRO A 551 16.50 12.46 0.31
N ALA A 552 15.68 12.76 1.32
CA ALA A 552 14.39 13.40 1.14
C ALA A 552 14.58 14.78 0.50
N PRO A 553 13.87 15.12 -0.59
CA PRO A 553 14.06 16.38 -1.28
C PRO A 553 13.49 17.56 -0.50
N LYS A 554 14.07 18.76 -0.70
CA LYS A 554 13.56 19.99 -0.06
C LYS A 554 12.15 20.34 -0.49
N LYS A 555 11.81 20.14 -1.77
CA LYS A 555 10.46 20.39 -2.31
C LYS A 555 10.10 19.32 -3.33
N GLU A 556 8.90 18.81 -3.20
CA GLU A 556 8.30 17.82 -4.10
C GLU A 556 6.90 18.27 -4.51
N PHE A 557 6.60 18.14 -5.79
CA PHE A 557 5.30 18.41 -6.37
C PHE A 557 4.93 17.22 -7.23
N TRP A 558 3.89 16.49 -6.83
CA TRP A 558 3.47 15.28 -7.50
C TRP A 558 2.17 15.53 -8.27
N SER A 559 2.12 15.05 -9.51
CA SER A 559 0.96 15.12 -10.41
C SER A 559 0.32 13.73 -10.51
N PRO A 560 -1.01 13.62 -10.75
CA PRO A 560 -1.65 12.32 -11.00
C PRO A 560 -1.22 11.65 -12.31
N GLY A 561 -0.52 12.37 -13.19
CA GLY A 561 -0.03 11.82 -14.44
C GLY A 561 1.08 10.79 -14.23
N ILE A 562 1.31 9.95 -15.25
CA ILE A 562 2.35 8.92 -15.24
C ILE A 562 3.37 9.26 -16.32
N PHE A 563 4.64 9.33 -15.96
CA PHE A 563 5.74 9.41 -16.92
C PHE A 563 6.10 8.02 -17.44
N ASN A 564 5.84 7.73 -18.71
CA ASN A 564 6.20 6.46 -19.30
C ASN A 564 7.60 6.53 -19.94
N PHE A 565 8.65 6.29 -19.17
CA PHE A 565 10.04 6.34 -19.67
C PHE A 565 10.33 5.30 -20.76
N LYS A 566 9.54 4.22 -20.88
CA LYS A 566 9.70 3.20 -21.93
C LYS A 566 9.35 3.74 -23.33
N THR A 567 8.69 4.90 -23.40
CA THR A 567 8.40 5.60 -24.67
C THR A 567 9.51 6.54 -25.12
N VAL A 568 10.52 6.78 -24.28
CA VAL A 568 11.65 7.65 -24.61
C VAL A 568 12.41 7.08 -25.81
N LYS A 569 12.73 7.96 -26.76
CA LYS A 569 13.49 7.66 -27.98
C LYS A 569 14.88 8.29 -27.97
N GLU A 570 15.06 9.35 -27.18
CA GLU A 570 16.28 10.14 -27.17
C GLU A 570 16.71 10.56 -25.76
N ILE A 571 18.01 10.58 -25.52
CA ILE A 571 18.62 11.23 -24.36
C ILE A 571 19.45 12.41 -24.88
N ILE A 572 19.10 13.61 -24.45
CA ILE A 572 19.70 14.87 -24.90
C ILE A 572 20.52 15.45 -23.77
N PHE A 573 21.82 15.65 -24.00
CA PHE A 573 22.71 16.23 -23.00
C PHE A 573 23.28 17.57 -23.46
N TYR A 574 23.60 18.43 -22.48
CA TYR A 574 24.26 19.72 -22.71
C TYR A 574 25.52 19.77 -21.86
N PRO A 575 26.72 19.70 -22.46
CA PRO A 575 27.97 19.64 -21.71
C PRO A 575 28.25 20.98 -21.03
N SER A 576 28.53 20.97 -19.73
CA SER A 576 28.98 22.16 -19.00
C SER A 576 30.49 22.11 -18.70
N PRO A 577 31.15 23.27 -18.48
CA PRO A 577 32.61 23.32 -18.25
C PRO A 577 33.08 22.48 -17.06
N ASP A 578 32.20 22.27 -16.09
CA ASP A 578 32.42 21.53 -14.85
C ASP A 578 31.64 20.22 -14.78
N GLY A 579 31.00 19.82 -15.88
CA GLY A 579 30.08 18.68 -15.94
C GLY A 579 30.59 17.46 -16.70
N LEU A 580 29.81 16.38 -16.56
CA LEU A 580 30.02 15.09 -17.20
C LEU A 580 28.69 14.58 -17.77
N GLU A 581 27.90 15.49 -18.34
CA GLU A 581 26.53 15.21 -18.79
C GLU A 581 26.49 14.13 -19.88
N GLU A 582 27.47 14.09 -20.78
CA GLU A 582 27.57 13.01 -21.78
C GLU A 582 27.74 11.63 -21.11
N LYS A 583 28.68 11.51 -20.15
CA LYS A 583 28.85 10.28 -19.37
C LYS A 583 27.62 9.96 -18.54
N THR A 584 26.90 10.98 -18.07
CA THR A 584 25.66 10.78 -17.32
C THR A 584 24.54 10.29 -18.23
N ALA A 585 24.43 10.78 -19.47
CA ALA A 585 23.51 10.27 -20.48
C ALA A 585 23.78 8.80 -20.81
N GLN A 586 25.05 8.42 -20.93
CA GLN A 586 25.46 7.01 -21.09
C GLN A 586 25.04 6.17 -19.87
N LYS A 587 25.16 6.71 -18.66
CA LYS A 587 24.67 6.06 -17.42
C LYS A 587 23.15 5.95 -17.42
N ILE A 588 22.41 6.98 -17.82
CA ILE A 588 20.94 6.91 -17.94
C ILE A 588 20.55 5.75 -18.85
N GLN A 589 21.15 5.64 -20.04
CA GLN A 589 20.89 4.52 -20.94
C GLN A 589 21.26 3.17 -20.30
N LYS A 590 22.49 3.05 -19.77
CA LYS A 590 22.98 1.82 -19.13
C LYS A 590 22.05 1.34 -18.02
N TYR A 591 21.70 2.22 -17.09
CA TYR A 591 20.99 1.86 -15.87
C TYR A 591 19.48 1.84 -16.01
N LEU A 592 18.89 2.60 -16.95
CA LEU A 592 17.44 2.50 -17.20
C LEU A 592 17.07 1.38 -18.18
N ALA A 593 18.01 0.87 -18.98
CA ALA A 593 17.77 -0.28 -19.85
C ALA A 593 17.25 -1.50 -19.08
N GLU A 594 17.76 -1.70 -17.86
CA GLU A 594 17.35 -2.78 -16.94
C GLU A 594 15.86 -2.70 -16.57
N TYR A 595 15.26 -1.51 -16.62
CA TYR A 595 13.86 -1.26 -16.27
C TYR A 595 12.96 -1.19 -17.51
N GLY A 596 13.49 -1.48 -18.70
CA GLY A 596 12.75 -1.49 -19.95
C GLY A 596 12.84 -0.21 -20.77
N LEU A 597 13.82 0.66 -20.52
CA LEU A 597 14.16 1.73 -21.47
C LEU A 597 14.71 1.06 -22.75
N PRO A 598 14.15 1.35 -23.94
CA PRO A 598 14.71 0.82 -25.18
C PRO A 598 16.11 1.38 -25.45
N ALA A 599 16.82 0.79 -26.41
CA ALA A 599 18.00 1.45 -26.96
C ALA A 599 17.56 2.78 -27.61
N VAL A 600 18.21 3.87 -27.21
CA VAL A 600 17.84 5.26 -27.56
C VAL A 600 19.03 6.02 -28.11
N THR A 601 18.78 7.06 -28.90
CA THR A 601 19.84 7.92 -29.42
C THR A 601 20.30 8.88 -28.32
N ILE A 602 21.61 8.90 -28.04
CA ILE A 602 22.25 9.91 -27.19
C ILE A 602 22.83 11.00 -28.10
N LYS A 603 22.47 12.26 -27.89
CA LYS A 603 23.00 13.38 -28.69
C LYS A 603 23.12 14.67 -27.88
N GLN A 604 23.98 15.56 -28.35
CA GLN A 604 24.10 16.91 -27.80
C GLN A 604 22.86 17.74 -28.17
N GLY A 605 22.39 18.55 -27.22
CA GLY A 605 21.21 19.40 -27.41
C GLY A 605 21.47 20.66 -28.22
N THR A 606 20.37 21.28 -28.66
CA THR A 606 20.33 22.54 -29.40
C THR A 606 19.57 23.60 -28.59
N GLU A 607 19.38 24.82 -29.10
CA GLU A 607 18.66 25.88 -28.37
C GLU A 607 17.15 25.62 -28.19
N VAL A 608 16.63 24.46 -28.61
CA VAL A 608 15.21 24.10 -28.51
C VAL A 608 15.07 22.70 -27.93
N PHE A 609 14.30 22.57 -26.85
CA PHE A 609 13.96 21.27 -26.29
C PHE A 609 13.00 20.49 -27.19
N ILE A 610 13.24 19.18 -27.27
CA ILE A 610 12.29 18.26 -27.86
C ILE A 610 11.09 18.13 -26.94
N LYS A 611 9.88 18.20 -27.53
CA LYS A 611 8.65 18.28 -26.76
C LYS A 611 8.15 16.94 -26.23
N ASN A 612 8.55 15.81 -26.80
CA ASN A 612 8.06 14.48 -26.41
C ASN A 612 9.13 13.39 -26.55
N ASN A 613 8.99 12.32 -25.78
CA ASN A 613 9.77 11.08 -25.84
C ASN A 613 11.28 11.28 -25.59
N ALA A 614 11.64 12.17 -24.67
CA ALA A 614 13.04 12.52 -24.42
C ALA A 614 13.37 12.61 -22.92
N VAL A 615 14.60 12.22 -22.57
CA VAL A 615 15.23 12.64 -21.31
C VAL A 615 16.23 13.74 -21.65
N ILE A 616 16.07 14.92 -21.06
CA ILE A 616 16.86 16.11 -21.35
C ILE A 616 17.65 16.46 -20.10
N MET A 617 18.96 16.65 -20.22
CA MET A 617 19.81 16.98 -19.07
C MET A 617 20.87 18.04 -19.35
N GLY A 618 21.09 18.94 -18.40
CA GLY A 618 22.09 19.99 -18.50
C GLY A 618 22.17 20.84 -17.23
N SER A 619 23.16 21.72 -17.17
CA SER A 619 23.27 22.71 -16.11
C SER A 619 23.14 24.13 -16.65
N ILE A 620 22.76 25.07 -15.79
CA ILE A 620 22.64 26.49 -16.13
C ILE A 620 23.99 27.17 -16.46
N LYS A 621 25.12 26.45 -16.34
CA LYS A 621 26.44 26.91 -16.79
C LYS A 621 26.67 26.70 -18.30
N ASN A 622 25.74 26.03 -18.98
CA ASN A 622 25.71 25.93 -20.42
C ASN A 622 24.69 26.94 -20.99
N ASP A 623 25.15 27.89 -21.81
CA ASP A 623 24.31 28.96 -22.36
C ASP A 623 23.19 28.42 -23.27
N THR A 624 23.49 27.40 -24.08
CA THR A 624 22.52 26.74 -24.97
C THR A 624 21.41 26.05 -24.18
N PHE A 625 21.75 25.34 -23.10
CA PHE A 625 20.78 24.72 -22.20
C PHE A 625 19.92 25.77 -21.51
N THR A 626 20.56 26.85 -21.03
CA THR A 626 19.86 27.95 -20.35
C THR A 626 18.88 28.65 -21.28
N ALA A 627 19.28 28.92 -22.52
CA ALA A 627 18.39 29.48 -23.55
C ALA A 627 17.23 28.53 -23.86
N ALA A 628 17.51 27.24 -24.06
CA ALA A 628 16.49 26.23 -24.34
C ALA A 628 15.49 26.05 -23.18
N LEU A 629 15.99 25.99 -21.94
CA LEU A 629 15.16 25.87 -20.73
C LEU A 629 14.34 27.14 -20.49
N LYS A 630 14.90 28.33 -20.77
CA LYS A 630 14.15 29.60 -20.67
C LYS A 630 12.96 29.61 -21.63
N ASN A 631 13.18 29.17 -22.87
CA ASN A 631 12.17 29.16 -23.92
C ASN A 631 11.09 28.09 -23.67
N ASP A 632 11.47 26.92 -23.14
CA ASP A 632 10.53 25.83 -22.84
C ASP A 632 9.78 26.04 -21.51
N ASN A 633 10.52 26.40 -20.45
CA ASN A 633 10.01 26.44 -19.09
C ASN A 633 10.78 27.46 -18.22
N ALA A 634 10.52 28.75 -18.44
CA ALA A 634 11.11 29.86 -17.67
C ALA A 634 10.94 29.73 -16.14
N LYS A 635 9.85 29.09 -15.68
CA LYS A 635 9.63 28.84 -14.24
C LYS A 635 10.63 27.84 -13.67
N MET A 636 10.95 26.78 -14.42
CA MET A 636 11.97 25.81 -14.01
C MET A 636 13.36 26.45 -14.00
N LEU A 637 13.70 27.28 -14.99
CA LEU A 637 14.94 28.06 -14.94
C LEU A 637 15.00 28.97 -13.70
N SER A 638 13.92 29.69 -13.42
CA SER A 638 13.81 30.51 -12.21
C SER A 638 13.98 29.68 -10.94
N ALA A 639 13.42 28.47 -10.90
CA ALA A 639 13.55 27.57 -9.76
C ALA A 639 15.01 27.15 -9.53
N VAL A 640 15.72 26.72 -10.58
CA VAL A 640 17.15 26.36 -10.50
C VAL A 640 18.00 27.55 -10.02
N ASN A 641 17.76 28.75 -10.57
CA ASN A 641 18.46 29.97 -10.17
C ASN A 641 18.15 30.42 -8.73
N SER A 642 17.00 30.02 -8.18
CA SER A 642 16.57 30.39 -6.82
C SER A 642 17.06 29.45 -5.72
N ILE A 643 17.74 28.36 -6.07
CA ILE A 643 18.31 27.43 -5.08
C ILE A 643 19.38 28.19 -4.27
N PRO A 644 19.32 28.14 -2.92
CA PRO A 644 20.10 29.04 -2.05
C PRO A 644 21.59 28.67 -1.92
N VAL A 645 22.00 27.51 -2.43
CA VAL A 645 23.39 27.07 -2.45
C VAL A 645 24.05 27.35 -3.80
N GLN A 646 25.38 27.25 -3.84
CA GLN A 646 26.17 27.58 -5.04
C GLN A 646 26.49 26.36 -5.92
N LYS A 647 26.25 25.13 -5.46
CA LYS A 647 26.61 23.88 -6.13
C LYS A 647 25.71 22.72 -5.69
N ASP A 648 25.71 21.62 -6.45
CA ASP A 648 25.00 20.36 -6.18
C ASP A 648 23.45 20.44 -6.26
N GLY A 649 22.86 21.62 -6.38
CA GLY A 649 21.42 21.84 -6.44
C GLY A 649 20.81 21.51 -7.80
N TYR A 650 19.57 21.02 -7.82
CA TYR A 650 18.88 20.64 -9.04
C TYR A 650 17.36 20.79 -9.01
N VAL A 651 16.78 20.79 -10.21
CA VAL A 651 15.36 20.62 -10.46
C VAL A 651 15.15 19.45 -11.41
N LEU A 652 14.33 18.48 -11.00
CA LEU A 652 13.88 17.34 -11.80
C LEU A 652 12.40 17.56 -12.15
N LYS A 653 12.04 17.41 -13.42
CA LYS A 653 10.65 17.42 -13.86
C LYS A 653 10.36 16.18 -14.70
N THR A 654 9.29 15.45 -14.40
CA THR A 654 8.75 14.37 -15.24
C THR A 654 7.35 14.75 -15.73
N GLU A 655 7.10 14.51 -17.01
CA GLU A 655 5.85 14.72 -17.74
C GLU A 655 5.55 13.42 -18.52
N ASN A 656 4.31 13.19 -18.97
CA ASN A 656 3.86 11.92 -19.57
C ASN A 656 4.87 11.25 -20.52
N SER A 657 5.50 12.03 -21.40
CA SER A 657 6.45 11.53 -22.41
C SER A 657 7.89 12.05 -22.26
N ARG A 658 8.22 12.91 -21.29
CA ARG A 658 9.58 13.48 -21.17
C ARG A 658 10.02 13.76 -19.74
N ALA A 659 11.32 13.76 -19.51
CA ALA A 659 11.93 14.18 -18.26
C ALA A 659 13.00 15.26 -18.49
N ILE A 660 13.07 16.26 -17.61
CA ILE A 660 14.07 17.34 -17.64
C ILE A 660 14.86 17.31 -16.33
N LEU A 661 16.18 17.21 -16.45
CA LEU A 661 17.17 17.16 -15.37
C LEU A 661 18.02 18.44 -15.41
N ALA A 662 17.68 19.46 -14.64
CA ALA A 662 18.38 20.75 -14.64
C ALA A 662 19.20 20.96 -13.36
N GLY A 663 20.51 21.08 -13.47
CA GLY A 663 21.41 21.39 -12.35
C GLY A 663 21.83 22.86 -12.28
N GLN A 664 22.20 23.33 -11.08
CA GLN A 664 23.01 24.56 -10.93
C GLN A 664 24.41 24.39 -11.55
N ASP A 665 24.91 23.16 -11.55
CA ASP A 665 26.17 22.69 -12.10
C ASP A 665 26.02 21.25 -12.63
N GLY A 666 27.10 20.68 -13.16
CA GLY A 666 27.11 19.30 -13.65
C GLY A 666 26.77 18.25 -12.57
N ALA A 667 27.17 18.50 -11.32
CA ALA A 667 26.88 17.62 -10.19
C ALA A 667 25.38 17.58 -9.86
N GLY A 668 24.71 18.74 -9.87
CA GLY A 668 23.27 18.85 -9.71
C GLY A 668 22.51 18.09 -10.81
N ALA A 669 22.91 18.21 -12.07
CA ALA A 669 22.30 17.45 -13.16
C ALA A 669 22.46 15.92 -12.96
N TYR A 670 23.61 15.48 -12.43
CA TYR A 670 23.84 14.09 -12.06
C TYR A 670 22.97 13.64 -10.87
N TYR A 671 22.79 14.46 -9.84
CA TYR A 671 21.92 14.15 -8.70
C TYR A 671 20.43 14.15 -9.06
N ALA A 672 20.01 14.94 -10.04
CA ALA A 672 18.68 14.84 -10.63
C ALA A 672 18.46 13.47 -11.28
N PHE A 673 19.46 12.94 -12.01
CA PHE A 673 19.42 11.57 -12.53
C PHE A 673 19.34 10.54 -11.39
N ARG A 674 20.16 10.66 -10.34
CA ARG A 674 20.09 9.73 -9.19
C ARG A 674 18.70 9.68 -8.58
N THR A 675 18.03 10.82 -8.51
CA THR A 675 16.65 10.92 -7.99
C THR A 675 15.65 10.30 -8.95
N LEU A 676 15.73 10.59 -10.25
CA LEU A 676 14.88 9.94 -11.26
C LEU A 676 15.03 8.41 -11.22
N LEU A 677 16.26 7.91 -11.07
CA LEU A 677 16.53 6.49 -10.94
C LEU A 677 15.88 5.88 -9.69
N GLN A 678 15.90 6.59 -8.54
CA GLN A 678 15.21 6.13 -7.33
C GLN A 678 13.68 6.06 -7.49
N ILE A 679 13.08 7.00 -8.24
CA ILE A 679 11.64 6.98 -8.56
C ILE A 679 11.32 5.75 -9.41
N ILE A 680 12.05 5.56 -10.51
CA ILE A 680 11.83 4.44 -11.45
C ILE A 680 12.04 3.08 -10.77
N ARG A 681 13.04 2.98 -9.89
CA ARG A 681 13.35 1.77 -9.13
C ARG A 681 12.17 1.27 -8.30
N GLN A 682 11.43 2.18 -7.66
CA GLN A 682 10.34 1.79 -6.79
C GLN A 682 9.15 1.18 -7.52
N ASP A 683 8.79 1.70 -8.69
CA ASP A 683 7.76 1.15 -9.57
C ASP A 683 7.98 1.60 -11.03
N PRO A 684 8.64 0.78 -11.87
CA PRO A 684 8.92 1.13 -13.26
C PRO A 684 7.67 1.08 -14.17
N ASP A 685 6.54 0.58 -13.70
CA ASP A 685 5.28 0.55 -14.47
C ASP A 685 4.34 1.71 -14.09
N ALA A 686 4.59 2.39 -12.98
CA ALA A 686 3.77 3.51 -12.48
C ALA A 686 4.62 4.72 -11.98
N VAL A 687 5.58 5.16 -12.80
CA VAL A 687 6.44 6.32 -12.49
C VAL A 687 5.61 7.62 -12.50
N PRO A 688 5.47 8.35 -11.39
CA PRO A 688 4.63 9.56 -11.36
C PRO A 688 5.25 10.73 -12.13
N GLU A 689 4.39 11.58 -12.67
CA GLU A 689 4.74 12.94 -13.06
C GLU A 689 5.05 13.77 -11.80
N CYS A 690 6.14 14.53 -11.85
CA CYS A 690 6.59 15.29 -10.71
C CYS A 690 7.39 16.54 -11.09
N SER A 691 7.55 17.44 -10.13
CA SER A 691 8.59 18.46 -10.12
C SER A 691 9.26 18.41 -8.74
N ILE A 692 10.57 18.23 -8.72
CA ILE A 692 11.38 18.13 -7.50
C ILE A 692 12.42 19.24 -7.55
N ILE A 693 12.53 20.02 -6.49
CA ILE A 693 13.57 21.05 -6.31
C ILE A 693 14.35 20.65 -5.07
N ASP A 694 15.65 20.42 -5.22
CA ASP A 694 16.45 19.85 -4.14
C ASP A 694 17.88 20.37 -4.14
N TRP A 695 18.48 20.42 -2.95
CA TRP A 695 19.86 20.86 -2.72
C TRP A 695 20.34 20.40 -1.34
N PRO A 696 21.66 20.22 -1.14
CA PRO A 696 22.18 19.83 0.17
C PRO A 696 22.27 21.01 1.13
N ASP A 697 22.07 20.76 2.42
CA ASP A 697 22.35 21.74 3.48
C ASP A 697 23.85 21.90 3.77
N THR A 698 24.68 20.93 3.35
CA THR A 698 26.11 20.87 3.65
C THR A 698 26.94 20.74 2.37
N ALA A 699 28.05 21.47 2.30
CA ALA A 699 28.89 21.51 1.10
C ALA A 699 29.74 20.24 0.89
N ILE A 700 30.07 19.54 1.99
CA ILE A 700 30.83 18.29 1.99
C ILE A 700 30.05 17.24 2.78
N ARG A 701 29.79 16.13 2.10
CA ARG A 701 29.10 14.94 2.61
C ARG A 701 30.02 13.77 2.32
N GLY A 702 30.80 13.42 3.32
CA GLY A 702 31.97 12.56 3.17
C GLY A 702 31.80 11.17 3.77
N ILE A 703 32.61 10.23 3.30
CA ILE A 703 32.83 8.93 3.94
C ILE A 703 34.32 8.80 4.24
N THR A 704 34.68 8.37 5.45
CA THR A 704 36.06 8.03 5.82
C THR A 704 36.21 6.51 5.84
N GLU A 705 37.01 5.98 4.92
CA GLU A 705 37.21 4.54 4.76
C GLU A 705 38.68 4.14 4.90
N ALA A 706 38.96 3.22 5.83
CA ALA A 706 40.33 2.90 6.26
C ALA A 706 40.77 1.45 6.06
N SER A 707 40.00 0.59 5.39
CA SER A 707 40.29 -0.85 5.26
C SER A 707 40.24 -1.36 3.82
N ILE A 708 39.66 -0.60 2.91
CA ILE A 708 39.27 -1.08 1.58
C ILE A 708 40.44 -1.35 0.61
N LEU A 709 41.63 -0.83 0.91
CA LEU A 709 42.87 -1.15 0.21
C LEU A 709 43.55 -2.44 0.73
N ASN A 710 43.00 -3.05 1.78
CA ASN A 710 43.51 -4.29 2.37
C ASN A 710 42.90 -5.56 1.73
N SER A 711 42.07 -5.40 0.70
CA SER A 711 41.21 -6.45 0.14
C SER A 711 41.53 -6.74 -1.33
N HIS A 712 41.64 -8.02 -1.70
CA HIS A 712 41.87 -8.53 -3.07
C HIS A 712 40.64 -8.34 -3.99
N ASN A 713 40.10 -7.12 -4.07
CA ASN A 713 38.85 -6.85 -4.75
C ASN A 713 39.04 -6.62 -6.26
N SER A 714 38.05 -7.03 -7.05
CA SER A 714 37.98 -6.64 -8.46
C SER A 714 37.50 -5.20 -8.61
N ASP A 715 38.04 -4.47 -9.58
CA ASP A 715 37.62 -3.11 -9.97
C ASP A 715 36.10 -2.96 -10.13
N GLN A 716 35.47 -4.04 -10.55
CA GLN A 716 34.06 -4.14 -10.84
C GLN A 716 33.20 -3.97 -9.57
N LEU A 717 33.65 -4.47 -8.40
CA LEU A 717 32.93 -4.34 -7.13
C LEU A 717 32.92 -2.88 -6.64
N TRP A 718 33.99 -2.15 -6.96
CA TRP A 718 34.18 -0.77 -6.56
C TRP A 718 33.33 0.23 -7.31
N GLU A 719 33.22 0.05 -8.62
CA GLU A 719 32.31 0.86 -9.43
C GLU A 719 30.88 0.79 -8.89
N GLU A 720 30.45 -0.39 -8.43
CA GLU A 720 29.12 -0.55 -7.87
C GLU A 720 28.98 -0.03 -6.45
N TYR A 721 29.97 -0.20 -5.58
CA TYR A 721 29.94 0.46 -4.27
C TYR A 721 29.80 1.99 -4.44
N ILE A 722 30.62 2.58 -5.32
CA ILE A 722 30.56 4.02 -5.57
C ILE A 722 29.20 4.42 -6.14
N PHE A 723 28.68 3.70 -7.13
CA PHE A 723 27.41 4.06 -7.77
C PHE A 723 26.17 3.79 -6.89
N GLU A 724 26.11 2.64 -6.22
CA GLU A 724 24.93 2.16 -5.49
C GLU A 724 24.90 2.54 -4.02
N CYS A 725 26.05 2.87 -3.42
CA CYS A 725 26.12 3.30 -2.03
C CYS A 725 26.49 4.77 -1.89
N VAL A 726 27.61 5.18 -2.48
CA VAL A 726 28.15 6.53 -2.22
C VAL A 726 27.35 7.58 -3.00
N ALA A 727 27.30 7.43 -4.33
CA ALA A 727 26.60 8.34 -5.22
C ALA A 727 25.06 8.24 -5.08
N ALA A 728 24.54 7.08 -4.69
CA ALA A 728 23.11 6.87 -4.49
C ALA A 728 22.49 7.82 -3.48
N TYR A 729 23.22 8.08 -2.39
CA TYR A 729 22.78 8.97 -1.32
C TYR A 729 23.50 10.32 -1.35
N LYS A 730 23.99 10.70 -2.54
CA LYS A 730 24.53 12.03 -2.85
C LYS A 730 25.73 12.45 -1.98
N TYR A 731 26.52 11.50 -1.50
CA TYR A 731 27.85 11.80 -0.96
C TYR A 731 28.73 12.38 -2.08
N ASN A 732 29.60 13.32 -1.72
CA ASN A 732 30.47 14.00 -2.68
C ASN A 732 31.94 13.95 -2.30
N GLU A 733 32.30 13.23 -1.24
CA GLU A 733 33.69 13.05 -0.86
C GLU A 733 33.98 11.69 -0.22
N LEU A 734 35.14 11.12 -0.55
CA LEU A 734 35.63 9.85 -0.01
C LEU A 734 37.08 10.02 0.47
N GLN A 735 37.29 9.90 1.78
CA GLN A 735 38.61 9.93 2.39
C GLN A 735 39.12 8.48 2.54
N LEU A 736 40.20 8.12 1.84
CA LEU A 736 40.71 6.75 1.76
C LEU A 736 42.07 6.59 2.42
N CYS A 737 42.19 5.62 3.32
CA CYS A 737 43.46 5.38 3.99
C CYS A 737 44.51 4.79 3.06
N SER A 738 45.59 5.54 2.79
CA SER A 738 46.66 5.18 1.87
C SER A 738 47.78 4.36 2.50
N ARG A 739 47.74 4.09 3.82
CA ARG A 739 48.75 3.29 4.54
C ARG A 739 48.86 1.83 4.07
N TYR A 740 47.89 1.36 3.29
CA TYR A 740 47.83 0.00 2.75
C TYR A 740 48.31 -0.10 1.30
N LEU A 741 48.74 1.00 0.69
CA LEU A 741 49.28 1.00 -0.66
C LEU A 741 50.59 0.21 -0.75
N ILE A 742 50.80 -0.44 -1.88
CA ILE A 742 52.12 -0.91 -2.28
C ILE A 742 52.86 0.27 -2.90
N PHE A 743 53.81 0.84 -2.16
CA PHE A 743 54.62 1.98 -2.62
C PHE A 743 55.79 1.51 -3.48
N SER A 744 56.03 2.21 -4.59
CA SER A 744 57.22 1.99 -5.42
C SER A 744 58.46 2.67 -4.83
N THR A 745 58.26 3.73 -4.06
CA THR A 745 59.34 4.46 -3.36
C THR A 745 60.00 3.63 -2.25
N ASP A 746 59.23 2.76 -1.58
CA ASP A 746 59.77 1.75 -0.66
C ASP A 746 59.00 0.41 -0.76
N PRO A 747 59.54 -0.56 -1.50
CA PRO A 747 58.92 -1.88 -1.67
C PRO A 747 58.85 -2.71 -0.38
N VAL A 748 59.63 -2.41 0.67
CA VAL A 748 59.62 -3.15 1.95
C VAL A 748 58.39 -2.75 2.77
N VAL A 749 58.10 -1.45 2.82
CA VAL A 749 56.83 -0.92 3.32
C VAL A 749 55.67 -1.48 2.47
N GLY A 750 55.84 -1.47 1.14
CA GLY A 750 54.85 -2.01 0.20
C GLY A 750 54.58 -3.51 0.37
N ALA A 751 55.56 -4.33 0.78
CA ALA A 751 55.39 -5.76 1.03
C ALA A 751 54.51 -6.07 2.26
N ALA A 752 54.29 -5.08 3.14
CA ALA A 752 53.31 -5.15 4.22
C ALA A 752 51.92 -4.64 3.82
N GLY A 753 51.81 -3.93 2.69
CA GLY A 753 50.56 -3.43 2.10
C GLY A 753 49.92 -4.43 1.14
N ASN A 754 48.61 -4.28 0.91
CA ASN A 754 47.82 -5.15 0.03
C ASN A 754 47.15 -4.39 -1.14
N GLY A 755 47.32 -3.06 -1.22
CA GLY A 755 46.59 -2.19 -2.14
C GLY A 755 47.33 -1.93 -3.45
N SER A 756 46.73 -2.33 -4.57
CA SER A 756 47.26 -2.06 -5.92
C SER A 756 47.11 -0.58 -6.30
N VAL A 757 48.20 0.04 -6.78
CA VAL A 757 48.24 1.43 -7.25
C VAL A 757 47.28 1.66 -8.42
N ASP A 758 47.26 0.75 -9.40
CA ASP A 758 46.41 0.87 -10.59
C ASP A 758 44.92 0.84 -10.23
N PHE A 759 44.59 0.00 -9.27
CA PHE A 759 43.25 -0.09 -8.72
C PHE A 759 42.83 1.21 -8.02
N VAL A 760 43.71 1.84 -7.23
CA VAL A 760 43.38 3.13 -6.58
C VAL A 760 43.20 4.24 -7.61
N LYS A 761 44.08 4.31 -8.62
CA LYS A 761 43.93 5.27 -9.73
C LYS A 761 42.59 5.07 -10.44
N LYS A 762 42.17 3.82 -10.66
CA LYS A 762 40.86 3.51 -11.24
C LYS A 762 39.70 3.90 -10.32
N ALA A 763 39.78 3.63 -9.02
CA ALA A 763 38.78 4.06 -8.05
C ALA A 763 38.64 5.59 -8.01
N VAL A 764 39.76 6.33 -8.04
CA VAL A 764 39.75 7.80 -8.15
C VAL A 764 39.08 8.26 -9.43
N SER A 765 39.36 7.62 -10.58
CA SER A 765 38.69 7.93 -11.84
C SER A 765 37.18 7.71 -11.76
N ILE A 766 36.73 6.60 -11.18
CA ILE A 766 35.32 6.28 -11.00
C ILE A 766 34.66 7.32 -10.08
N CYS A 767 35.24 7.63 -8.91
CA CYS A 767 34.71 8.66 -8.01
C CYS A 767 34.52 10.01 -8.72
N LYS A 768 35.50 10.45 -9.52
CA LYS A 768 35.41 11.68 -10.31
C LYS A 768 34.23 11.65 -11.29
N GLU A 769 33.94 10.49 -11.90
CA GLU A 769 32.80 10.31 -12.80
C GLU A 769 31.42 10.34 -12.13
N HIS A 770 31.40 10.33 -10.80
CA HIS A 770 30.22 10.41 -9.95
C HIS A 770 30.21 11.69 -9.09
N PHE A 771 31.06 12.67 -9.43
CA PHE A 771 31.22 13.93 -8.69
C PHE A 771 31.64 13.73 -7.22
N ILE A 772 32.41 12.68 -6.95
CA ILE A 772 32.98 12.37 -5.63
C ILE A 772 34.47 12.74 -5.64
N ALA A 773 34.84 13.70 -4.78
CA ALA A 773 36.25 14.02 -4.52
C ALA A 773 36.89 12.89 -3.68
N VAL A 774 38.18 12.62 -3.91
CA VAL A 774 38.92 11.62 -3.12
C VAL A 774 40.05 12.29 -2.36
N VAL A 775 40.14 12.01 -1.07
CA VAL A 775 41.16 12.57 -0.17
C VAL A 775 42.05 11.46 0.37
N PRO A 776 43.38 11.48 0.10
CA PRO A 776 44.30 10.53 0.71
C PRO A 776 44.40 10.76 2.22
N PHE A 777 44.44 9.67 2.97
CA PHE A 777 44.57 9.66 4.41
C PHE A 777 45.72 8.75 4.85
N MET A 778 46.79 9.32 5.38
CA MET A 778 47.97 8.57 5.81
C MET A 778 48.23 8.83 7.29
N MET A 779 48.36 7.76 8.06
CA MET A 779 48.85 7.80 9.44
C MET A 779 50.37 7.86 9.42
N SER A 780 51.01 8.84 10.07
CA SER A 780 52.46 9.06 9.97
C SER A 780 53.20 9.05 11.30
N HIS A 781 52.62 9.54 12.39
CA HIS A 781 53.23 9.53 13.73
C HIS A 781 52.62 8.45 14.65
N SER A 782 51.34 8.61 15.01
CA SER A 782 50.54 7.56 15.63
C SER A 782 49.95 6.62 14.58
N HIS A 783 49.55 5.42 15.02
CA HIS A 783 49.01 4.37 14.14
C HIS A 783 49.93 4.04 12.95
N SER A 784 51.25 4.11 13.21
CA SER A 784 52.32 3.91 12.23
C SER A 784 52.83 2.46 12.17
N ASP A 785 52.03 1.49 12.63
CA ASP A 785 52.35 0.06 12.59
C ASP A 785 52.71 -0.43 11.19
N TRP A 786 52.06 0.13 10.17
CA TRP A 786 52.31 -0.17 8.76
C TRP A 786 53.76 0.18 8.34
N LEU A 787 54.29 1.29 8.84
CA LEU A 787 55.65 1.74 8.60
C LEU A 787 56.65 0.97 9.48
N LEU A 788 56.34 0.85 10.77
CA LEU A 788 57.22 0.30 11.80
C LEU A 788 57.38 -1.22 11.74
N LYS A 789 56.47 -1.92 11.04
CA LYS A 789 56.65 -3.34 10.70
C LYS A 789 57.80 -3.56 9.72
N ALA A 790 57.97 -2.64 8.76
CA ALA A 790 59.06 -2.65 7.79
C ALA A 790 60.34 -2.00 8.35
N HIS A 791 60.15 -0.94 9.14
CA HIS A 791 61.21 -0.09 9.69
C HIS A 791 61.11 0.03 11.22
N PRO A 792 61.33 -1.07 11.98
CA PRO A 792 61.23 -1.05 13.43
C PRO A 792 62.24 -0.11 14.10
N GLU A 793 63.34 0.24 13.41
CA GLU A 793 64.33 1.23 13.84
C GLU A 793 63.76 2.64 13.99
N LEU A 794 62.64 2.95 13.33
CA LEU A 794 61.97 4.25 13.39
C LEU A 794 61.00 4.37 14.57
N ALA A 795 60.83 3.32 15.39
CA ALA A 795 59.92 3.35 16.53
C ALA A 795 60.37 4.38 17.59
N GLN A 796 59.42 5.00 18.27
CA GLN A 796 59.69 5.92 19.39
C GLN A 796 60.34 5.19 20.59
N PHE A 797 59.94 3.93 20.82
CA PHE A 797 60.43 3.07 21.90
C PHE A 797 60.69 1.64 21.39
N PRO A 798 61.72 1.42 20.56
CA PRO A 798 61.96 0.12 19.90
C PRO A 798 62.20 -1.01 20.90
N GLU A 799 62.77 -0.72 22.08
CA GLU A 799 63.05 -1.68 23.15
C GLU A 799 61.79 -2.23 23.84
N LYS A 800 60.65 -1.51 23.78
CA LYS A 800 59.40 -1.93 24.44
C LYS A 800 58.68 -3.07 23.69
N TYR A 801 59.03 -3.32 22.43
CA TYR A 801 58.30 -4.25 21.57
C TYR A 801 59.22 -5.35 21.03
N ASN A 802 58.90 -6.61 21.31
CA ASN A 802 59.65 -7.76 20.79
C ASN A 802 58.91 -8.40 19.61
N VAL A 803 59.26 -8.04 18.39
CA VAL A 803 58.61 -8.50 17.15
C VAL A 803 58.74 -10.02 16.91
N LYS A 804 59.71 -10.69 17.55
CA LYS A 804 59.92 -12.16 17.45
C LYS A 804 59.07 -12.97 18.43
N LYS A 805 58.54 -12.36 19.49
CA LYS A 805 57.50 -12.94 20.35
C LYS A 805 56.16 -12.31 19.96
N ARG A 806 55.02 -12.97 20.21
CA ARG A 806 53.67 -12.47 19.85
C ARG A 806 53.24 -11.15 20.56
N THR A 807 54.16 -10.38 21.12
CA THR A 807 53.95 -9.12 21.83
C THR A 807 54.04 -7.93 20.86
N GLY A 808 53.04 -7.75 19.99
CA GLY A 808 52.72 -6.50 19.25
C GLY A 808 53.76 -5.90 18.27
N VAL A 809 53.29 -5.01 17.39
CA VAL A 809 54.11 -4.09 16.55
C VAL A 809 54.05 -2.70 17.21
N PRO A 810 55.14 -1.90 17.23
CA PRO A 810 55.10 -0.52 17.71
C PRO A 810 54.06 0.32 16.95
N MET A 811 53.35 1.22 17.64
CA MET A 811 52.31 2.07 17.05
C MET A 811 52.76 3.53 16.81
N LEU A 812 53.90 3.92 17.39
CA LEU A 812 54.36 5.31 17.46
C LEU A 812 55.75 5.44 16.82
N ALA A 813 55.84 6.20 15.73
CA ALA A 813 57.09 6.49 15.03
C ALA A 813 57.78 7.72 15.63
N ASN A 814 59.12 7.80 15.55
CA ASN A 814 59.92 8.88 16.10
C ASN A 814 60.19 9.99 15.05
N PRO A 815 59.54 11.17 15.13
CA PRO A 815 59.74 12.24 14.14
C PRO A 815 61.13 12.89 14.21
N ASN A 816 61.86 12.69 15.32
CA ASN A 816 63.23 13.19 15.48
C ASN A 816 64.28 12.22 14.91
N HIS A 817 63.89 11.01 14.49
CA HIS A 817 64.83 10.11 13.86
C HIS A 817 65.26 10.69 12.49
N PRO A 818 66.57 10.81 12.19
CA PRO A 818 67.06 11.47 10.97
C PRO A 818 66.51 10.91 9.65
N GLN A 819 66.12 9.62 9.64
CA GLN A 819 65.56 8.95 8.46
C GLN A 819 64.03 9.03 8.34
N PHE A 820 63.32 9.51 9.37
CA PHE A 820 61.86 9.47 9.39
C PHE A 820 61.25 10.23 8.20
N TYR A 821 61.62 11.49 8.00
CA TYR A 821 61.09 12.30 6.89
C TYR A 821 61.65 11.90 5.52
N ASN A 822 62.90 11.40 5.48
CA ASN A 822 63.51 10.89 4.24
C ASN A 822 62.72 9.71 3.68
N LEU A 823 62.08 8.92 4.55
CA LEU A 823 61.20 7.84 4.16
C LEU A 823 59.75 8.30 3.99
N LEU A 824 59.21 9.07 4.94
CA LEU A 824 57.79 9.46 4.95
C LEU A 824 57.42 10.38 3.77
N PHE A 825 58.22 11.40 3.46
CA PHE A 825 57.85 12.41 2.46
C PHE A 825 57.75 11.86 1.03
N PRO A 826 58.66 10.98 0.56
CA PRO A 826 58.46 10.26 -0.70
C PRO A 826 57.15 9.46 -0.74
N LEU A 827 56.81 8.74 0.34
CA LEU A 827 55.56 7.97 0.44
C LEU A 827 54.32 8.88 0.39
N VAL A 828 54.35 10.01 1.11
CA VAL A 828 53.28 11.02 1.09
C VAL A 828 53.10 11.62 -0.30
N LYS A 829 54.20 11.97 -0.99
CA LYS A 829 54.16 12.49 -2.36
C LYS A 829 53.59 11.47 -3.33
N GLU A 830 54.07 10.22 -3.29
CA GLU A 830 53.58 9.13 -4.13
C GLU A 830 52.08 8.90 -3.88
N SER A 831 51.64 8.89 -2.62
CA SER A 831 50.22 8.81 -2.28
C SER A 831 49.42 9.97 -2.88
N TRP A 832 49.87 11.22 -2.71
CA TRP A 832 49.18 12.39 -3.27
C TRP A 832 49.05 12.31 -4.81
N GLU A 833 50.08 11.85 -5.51
CA GLU A 833 50.07 11.65 -6.96
C GLU A 833 49.09 10.55 -7.40
N ILE A 834 49.10 9.40 -6.71
CA ILE A 834 48.19 8.28 -6.97
C ILE A 834 46.72 8.70 -6.81
N PHE A 835 46.45 9.52 -5.79
CA PHE A 835 45.12 10.05 -5.53
C PHE A 835 44.73 11.23 -6.43
N GLY A 836 45.48 11.45 -7.52
CA GLY A 836 45.15 12.42 -8.55
C GLY A 836 45.38 13.86 -8.12
N LYS A 837 46.38 14.10 -7.26
CA LYS A 837 46.82 15.41 -6.78
C LYS A 837 45.69 16.17 -6.06
N SER A 838 45.09 15.53 -5.07
CA SER A 838 43.98 16.09 -4.31
C SER A 838 44.34 17.42 -3.66
N LYS A 839 43.37 18.33 -3.57
CA LYS A 839 43.51 19.63 -2.89
C LYS A 839 43.60 19.50 -1.38
N SER A 840 43.19 18.36 -0.85
CA SER A 840 43.19 18.04 0.57
C SER A 840 44.01 16.77 0.82
N PHE A 841 44.67 16.69 1.98
CA PHE A 841 45.40 15.49 2.43
C PHE A 841 45.22 15.32 3.95
N HIS A 842 44.92 14.12 4.42
CA HIS A 842 44.72 13.84 5.85
C HIS A 842 45.93 13.13 6.46
N ILE A 843 46.52 13.70 7.52
CA ILE A 843 47.76 13.21 8.17
C ILE A 843 47.53 12.36 9.45
N GLY A 844 46.27 12.18 9.87
CA GLY A 844 45.95 11.33 11.03
C GLY A 844 46.09 12.09 12.35
N HIS A 845 47.03 11.62 13.18
CA HIS A 845 47.42 12.22 14.48
C HIS A 845 46.37 12.08 15.60
N ASP A 846 45.61 10.99 15.60
CA ASP A 846 44.75 10.57 16.72
C ASP A 846 45.52 9.71 17.76
N GLU A 847 45.03 9.70 19.01
CA GLU A 847 45.37 8.72 20.05
C GLU A 847 46.88 8.57 20.36
N ILE A 848 47.60 9.69 20.51
CA ILE A 848 49.02 9.69 20.88
C ILE A 848 49.15 9.48 22.42
N GLU A 849 49.04 8.22 22.87
CA GLU A 849 48.98 7.87 24.31
C GLU A 849 50.24 7.14 24.85
N ASP A 850 51.09 6.60 23.97
CA ASP A 850 52.17 5.64 24.31
C ASP A 850 53.46 6.26 24.91
N TYR A 851 53.51 7.58 25.12
CA TYR A 851 54.67 8.26 25.70
C TYR A 851 54.89 7.97 27.20
N GLY A 852 53.86 7.44 27.90
CA GLY A 852 53.92 7.14 29.34
C GLY A 852 53.84 8.39 30.23
N PRO A 853 53.76 8.23 31.57
CA PRO A 853 53.74 9.36 32.50
C PRO A 853 55.14 9.98 32.63
N GLY A 854 55.23 11.30 32.41
CA GLY A 854 56.43 12.12 32.63
C GLY A 854 56.11 13.38 33.43
N ASP A 855 57.13 14.15 33.81
CA ASP A 855 56.94 15.48 34.38
C ASP A 855 56.52 16.49 33.29
N GLU A 856 56.14 17.71 33.69
CA GLU A 856 55.67 18.74 32.74
C GLU A 856 56.75 19.14 31.72
N ASN A 857 58.03 19.05 32.06
CA ASN A 857 59.12 19.33 31.12
C ASN A 857 59.13 18.28 30.00
N THR A 858 59.05 17.00 30.35
CA THR A 858 58.97 15.89 29.40
C THR A 858 57.71 16.01 28.54
N ALA A 859 56.56 16.33 29.15
CA ALA A 859 55.31 16.55 28.43
C ALA A 859 55.41 17.74 27.45
N ALA A 860 56.06 18.84 27.83
CA ALA A 860 56.28 20.00 26.97
C ALA A 860 57.17 19.67 25.76
N GLU A 861 58.24 18.91 25.95
CA GLU A 861 59.09 18.43 24.87
C GLU A 861 58.31 17.55 23.89
N ILE A 862 57.50 16.61 24.40
CA ILE A 862 56.65 15.74 23.56
C ILE A 862 55.62 16.57 22.78
N ARG A 863 54.95 17.53 23.41
CA ARG A 863 54.02 18.43 22.71
C ARG A 863 54.70 19.21 21.59
N GLU A 864 55.92 19.68 21.82
CA GLU A 864 56.68 20.38 20.79
C GLU A 864 57.05 19.44 19.64
N ILE A 865 57.42 18.18 19.92
CA ILE A 865 57.65 17.17 18.87
C ILE A 865 56.40 16.98 18.00
N ILE A 866 55.23 16.80 18.62
CA ILE A 866 53.95 16.62 17.91
C ILE A 866 53.63 17.86 17.07
N LEU A 867 53.78 19.07 17.64
CA LEU A 867 53.55 20.31 16.92
C LEU A 867 54.47 20.44 15.70
N GLN A 868 55.77 20.22 15.88
CA GLN A 868 56.74 20.36 14.80
C GLN A 868 56.51 19.31 13.70
N ASP A 869 56.08 18.10 14.05
CA ASP A 869 55.73 17.08 13.07
C ASP A 869 54.53 17.50 12.20
N ILE A 870 53.46 17.99 12.83
CA ILE A 870 52.29 18.53 12.11
C ILE A 870 52.71 19.68 11.16
N LEU A 871 53.52 20.63 11.65
CA LEU A 871 53.96 21.78 10.86
C LEU A 871 54.86 21.40 9.69
N LYS A 872 55.79 20.45 9.88
CA LYS A 872 56.67 19.96 8.81
C LYS A 872 55.88 19.24 7.73
N GLN A 873 54.98 18.32 8.11
CA GLN A 873 54.12 17.63 7.15
C GLN A 873 53.20 18.60 6.40
N ALA A 874 52.61 19.56 7.11
CA ALA A 874 51.74 20.57 6.47
C ALA A 874 52.51 21.47 5.50
N SER A 875 53.73 21.86 5.83
CA SER A 875 54.60 22.66 4.96
C SER A 875 54.98 21.88 3.70
N PHE A 876 55.40 20.62 3.84
CA PHE A 876 55.71 19.74 2.71
C PHE A 876 54.49 19.54 1.78
N LEU A 877 53.31 19.26 2.35
CA LEU A 877 52.08 19.10 1.57
C LEU A 877 51.71 20.40 0.83
N LYS A 878 51.90 21.57 1.47
CA LYS A 878 51.68 22.87 0.83
C LYS A 878 52.62 23.09 -0.36
N GLU A 879 53.88 22.70 -0.24
CA GLU A 879 54.85 22.76 -1.35
C GLU A 879 54.44 21.85 -2.53
N LEU A 880 53.81 20.72 -2.25
CA LEU A 880 53.21 19.86 -3.29
C LEU A 880 51.96 20.50 -3.94
N GLY A 881 51.37 21.53 -3.33
CA GLY A 881 50.18 22.22 -3.82
C GLY A 881 48.87 21.82 -3.11
N VAL A 882 48.96 21.14 -1.96
CA VAL A 882 47.81 20.87 -1.09
C VAL A 882 47.38 22.18 -0.41
N THR A 883 46.09 22.48 -0.47
CA THR A 883 45.50 23.70 0.09
C THR A 883 44.78 23.46 1.42
N GLU A 884 44.56 22.20 1.79
CA GLU A 884 43.93 21.81 3.06
C GLU A 884 44.60 20.55 3.62
N VAL A 885 45.15 20.65 4.83
CA VAL A 885 45.72 19.53 5.56
C VAL A 885 44.76 19.17 6.69
N ARG A 886 44.30 17.92 6.73
CA ARG A 886 43.32 17.44 7.71
C ARG A 886 43.98 16.58 8.76
N MET A 887 43.47 16.64 9.99
CA MET A 887 43.90 15.79 11.09
C MET A 887 42.74 15.52 12.04
N TRP A 888 42.81 14.42 12.79
CA TRP A 888 41.86 14.17 13.86
C TRP A 888 42.02 15.19 14.99
N ALA A 889 40.90 15.58 15.61
CA ALA A 889 40.87 16.68 16.56
C ALA A 889 40.97 16.29 18.03
N ASP A 890 41.03 14.98 18.35
CA ASP A 890 41.01 14.49 19.73
C ASP A 890 42.19 14.99 20.56
N MET A 891 43.40 15.00 19.98
CA MET A 891 44.59 15.56 20.62
C MET A 891 44.55 17.09 20.77
N LEU A 892 43.57 17.77 20.14
CA LEU A 892 43.40 19.22 20.25
C LEU A 892 42.37 19.60 21.32
N ILE A 893 41.79 18.66 22.06
CA ILE A 893 40.69 18.91 23.00
C ILE A 893 41.01 18.28 24.35
N LYS A 894 41.07 19.11 25.40
CA LYS A 894 41.41 18.68 26.77
C LYS A 894 40.52 17.55 27.30
N ASP A 895 39.21 17.73 27.18
CA ASP A 895 38.21 16.80 27.70
C ASP A 895 37.98 15.60 26.77
N PHE A 896 38.85 15.43 25.76
CA PHE A 896 38.92 14.26 24.90
C PHE A 896 40.26 13.53 25.12
N ASN A 897 41.08 13.31 24.09
CA ASN A 897 42.41 12.69 24.23
C ASN A 897 43.54 13.71 24.44
N GLY A 898 43.23 15.00 24.35
CA GLY A 898 44.23 16.06 24.44
C GLY A 898 44.69 16.37 25.86
N GLY A 899 43.99 15.89 26.90
CA GLY A 899 44.26 16.23 28.29
C GLY A 899 45.50 15.57 28.92
N PRO A 900 45.57 15.51 30.25
CA PRO A 900 46.67 14.88 30.96
C PRO A 900 46.89 13.41 30.54
N PRO A 901 48.14 12.92 30.54
CA PRO A 901 49.33 13.57 31.12
C PRO A 901 50.04 14.56 30.18
N LEU A 902 49.77 14.53 28.87
CA LEU A 902 50.54 15.32 27.91
C LEU A 902 50.01 16.74 27.72
N ASN A 903 48.72 17.00 27.97
CA ASN A 903 48.06 18.29 27.71
C ASN A 903 48.30 18.80 26.28
N THR A 904 48.23 17.91 25.29
CA THR A 904 48.46 18.22 23.86
C THR A 904 47.47 19.25 23.32
N GLU A 905 46.35 19.53 23.99
CA GLU A 905 45.43 20.59 23.58
C GLU A 905 46.10 21.97 23.51
N LEU A 906 47.21 22.18 24.24
CA LEU A 906 47.97 23.42 24.25
C LEU A 906 48.64 23.75 22.91
N ILE A 907 48.84 22.76 22.02
CA ILE A 907 49.40 23.01 20.68
C ILE A 907 48.39 23.65 19.74
N ARG A 908 47.09 23.51 20.06
CA ARG A 908 45.96 23.93 19.21
C ARG A 908 46.10 25.36 18.71
N ASP A 909 46.55 26.29 19.54
CA ASP A 909 46.59 27.72 19.23
C ASP A 909 47.79 28.10 18.34
N LYS A 910 48.80 27.22 18.24
CA LYS A 910 49.99 27.41 17.39
C LYS A 910 49.80 26.89 15.96
N LEU A 911 48.72 26.15 15.68
CA LEU A 911 48.45 25.56 14.37
C LEU A 911 47.94 26.61 13.35
N PRO A 912 48.37 26.53 12.07
CA PRO A 912 47.92 27.45 11.02
C PRO A 912 46.47 27.16 10.63
N LYS A 913 45.55 28.01 11.10
CA LYS A 913 44.08 27.81 11.00
C LYS A 913 43.51 27.89 9.58
N ASP A 914 44.29 28.43 8.65
CA ASP A 914 43.99 28.55 7.23
C ASP A 914 44.38 27.30 6.43
N LEU A 915 45.37 26.54 6.92
CA LEU A 915 45.86 25.31 6.28
C LEU A 915 45.37 24.03 6.99
N ILE A 916 45.31 24.03 8.33
CA ILE A 916 44.89 22.88 9.14
C ILE A 916 43.38 22.89 9.36
N THR A 917 42.72 21.83 8.89
CA THR A 917 41.30 21.55 9.13
C THR A 917 41.16 20.42 10.14
N PRO A 918 40.83 20.70 11.42
CA PRO A 918 40.58 19.65 12.40
C PRO A 918 39.27 18.90 12.09
N MET A 919 39.32 17.59 12.25
CA MET A 919 38.21 16.67 12.05
C MET A 919 37.82 16.06 13.39
N HIS A 920 36.68 16.48 13.95
CA HIS A 920 36.18 16.00 15.22
C HIS A 920 35.42 14.69 15.03
N TRP A 921 35.83 13.63 15.72
CA TRP A 921 35.18 12.33 15.67
C TRP A 921 34.40 12.04 16.96
N LEU A 922 33.21 11.47 16.82
CA LEU A 922 32.31 11.11 17.93
C LEU A 922 32.29 9.59 18.12
N SER A 923 32.66 9.07 19.31
CA SER A 923 32.87 7.63 19.58
C SER A 923 31.69 6.91 20.29
N MET A 924 31.87 5.62 20.65
CA MET A 924 30.91 4.83 21.41
C MET A 924 30.86 5.28 22.88
N GLY A 925 30.13 6.34 23.19
CA GLY A 925 30.01 6.80 24.59
C GLY A 925 29.38 8.16 24.84
N THR A 926 29.08 8.96 23.81
CA THR A 926 28.47 10.31 23.90
C THR A 926 29.27 11.37 24.68
N ARG A 927 30.44 11.04 25.26
CA ARG A 927 31.28 11.98 26.02
C ARG A 927 31.91 13.06 25.15
N GLU A 928 32.06 12.79 23.85
CA GLU A 928 32.69 13.69 22.89
C GLU A 928 31.74 14.77 22.36
N ALA A 929 30.43 14.59 22.56
CA ALA A 929 29.40 15.47 22.01
C ALA A 929 29.51 16.89 22.59
N GLY A 930 29.54 17.90 21.71
CA GLY A 930 29.64 19.30 22.10
C GLY A 930 31.08 19.79 22.31
N LEU A 931 32.08 18.90 22.33
CA LEU A 931 33.49 19.28 22.51
C LEU A 931 34.06 19.99 21.28
N GLU A 932 33.46 19.80 20.11
CA GLU A 932 33.82 20.50 18.87
C GLU A 932 33.68 22.03 19.00
N LYS A 933 32.84 22.51 19.92
CA LYS A 933 32.69 23.94 20.24
C LYS A 933 34.01 24.57 20.68
N THR A 934 34.93 23.80 21.26
CA THR A 934 36.27 24.24 21.65
C THR A 934 37.12 24.64 20.44
N LEU A 935 37.00 23.92 19.32
CA LEU A 935 37.72 24.21 18.08
C LEU A 935 37.22 25.54 17.47
N VAL A 936 35.90 25.75 17.46
CA VAL A 936 35.26 26.99 16.99
C VAL A 936 35.74 28.18 17.84
N LYS A 937 35.72 28.05 19.18
CA LYS A 937 36.20 29.10 20.10
C LYS A 937 37.68 29.43 19.88
N SER A 938 38.48 28.46 19.45
CA SER A 938 39.92 28.60 19.20
C SER A 938 40.26 29.13 17.80
N GLY A 939 39.26 29.67 17.09
CA GLY A 939 39.46 30.38 15.82
C GLY A 939 39.54 29.51 14.56
N PHE A 940 39.31 28.19 14.66
CA PHE A 940 39.18 27.36 13.46
C PHE A 940 37.89 27.68 12.72
N LYS A 941 38.01 28.05 11.44
CA LYS A 941 36.87 28.34 10.56
C LYS A 941 36.45 27.12 9.73
N ASN A 942 37.39 26.25 9.43
CA ASN A 942 37.18 25.02 8.68
C ASN A 942 37.24 23.85 9.67
N ILE A 943 36.09 23.34 10.09
CA ILE A 943 36.01 22.16 10.97
C ILE A 943 35.17 21.10 10.25
N LEU A 944 35.66 19.87 10.26
CA LEU A 944 34.92 18.70 9.78
C LEU A 944 34.36 17.94 10.97
N PHE A 945 33.13 17.46 10.85
CA PHE A 945 32.51 16.60 11.86
C PHE A 945 32.41 15.17 11.33
N SER A 946 32.75 14.18 12.16
CA SER A 946 32.76 12.77 11.82
C SER A 946 32.00 11.99 12.89
N ALA A 947 30.89 11.34 12.53
CA ALA A 947 30.10 10.56 13.48
C ALA A 947 30.51 9.08 13.44
N ASN A 948 30.58 8.39 14.60
CA ASN A 948 30.81 6.92 14.72
C ASN A 948 29.57 6.06 15.06
N ARG A 949 28.31 6.52 15.08
CA ARG A 949 27.13 5.62 14.87
C ARG A 949 25.95 6.36 14.23
N THR A 950 25.07 5.57 13.61
CA THR A 950 23.77 6.00 13.07
C THR A 950 22.76 6.41 14.16
N GLU A 951 22.99 6.04 15.42
CA GLU A 951 22.02 6.24 16.51
C GLU A 951 22.07 7.64 17.15
N TYR A 952 22.99 8.52 16.74
CA TYR A 952 23.32 9.76 17.47
C TYR A 952 22.91 11.06 16.76
N ALA A 953 21.82 11.07 16.00
CA ALA A 953 21.31 12.30 15.38
C ALA A 953 21.05 13.43 16.41
N ASP A 954 20.66 13.07 17.64
CA ASP A 954 20.47 14.01 18.74
C ASP A 954 21.79 14.59 19.30
N LYS A 955 22.94 14.00 18.96
CA LYS A 955 24.28 14.46 19.37
C LYS A 955 25.02 15.23 18.28
N LEU A 956 24.40 15.43 17.12
CA LEU A 956 24.95 16.31 16.10
C LEU A 956 25.04 17.76 16.62
N PRO A 957 26.01 18.57 16.16
CA PRO A 957 26.15 19.95 16.58
C PRO A 957 24.84 20.75 16.45
N ASP A 958 24.63 21.66 17.41
CA ASP A 958 23.45 22.54 17.45
C ASP A 958 23.43 23.52 16.26
N ASP A 959 24.60 23.90 15.76
CA ASP A 959 24.79 24.83 14.63
C ASP A 959 25.65 24.17 13.54
N PRO A 960 25.07 23.26 12.74
CA PRO A 960 25.81 22.49 11.76
C PRO A 960 26.36 23.35 10.60
N GLN A 961 25.89 24.59 10.40
CA GLN A 961 26.39 25.49 9.36
C GLN A 961 27.80 26.01 9.65
N LYS A 962 28.25 25.95 10.91
CA LYS A 962 29.64 26.28 11.29
C LYS A 962 30.66 25.23 10.85
N PHE A 963 30.20 24.08 10.36
CA PHE A 963 31.05 22.99 9.91
C PHE A 963 31.16 23.01 8.40
N LYS A 964 32.38 22.79 7.91
CA LYS A 964 32.68 22.71 6.47
C LYS A 964 32.06 21.46 5.83
N GLY A 965 31.87 20.41 6.63
CA GLY A 965 31.38 19.12 6.15
C GLY A 965 31.13 18.11 7.25
N PHE A 966 30.36 17.09 6.89
CA PHE A 966 30.02 15.97 7.75
C PHE A 966 30.45 14.66 7.11
N TYR A 967 30.97 13.76 7.95
CA TYR A 967 31.53 12.49 7.54
C TYR A 967 30.86 11.33 8.27
N ALA A 968 30.54 10.32 7.47
CA ALA A 968 30.34 8.96 7.88
C ALA A 968 31.72 8.34 8.19
N ASN A 969 32.01 7.98 9.45
CA ASN A 969 33.28 7.36 9.85
C ASN A 969 33.22 5.82 9.79
N ARG A 970 34.34 5.14 9.53
CA ARG A 970 34.51 3.67 9.63
C ARG A 970 33.85 3.03 10.85
N TRP A 971 33.85 3.70 12.01
CA TRP A 971 33.24 3.17 13.23
C TRP A 971 31.72 3.43 13.35
N ALA A 972 31.17 4.42 12.62
CA ALA A 972 29.72 4.66 12.41
C ALA A 972 29.10 3.88 11.30
N SER A 973 29.90 3.67 10.28
CA SER A 973 29.39 3.63 8.95
C SER A 973 30.52 3.16 8.04
N THR A 974 30.44 1.90 7.67
CA THR A 974 30.12 1.58 6.26
C THR A 974 31.21 1.50 5.19
N ALA A 975 32.36 0.94 5.51
CA ALA A 975 32.86 -0.05 4.56
C ALA A 975 33.34 -1.32 5.24
N HIS A 976 32.37 -2.18 5.53
CA HIS A 976 32.58 -3.61 5.33
C HIS A 976 31.51 -4.15 4.37
N TRP A 977 31.49 -3.61 3.15
CA TRP A 977 31.12 -4.44 1.98
C TRP A 977 32.24 -5.41 1.61
N PHE A 978 33.37 -5.41 2.35
CA PHE A 978 34.56 -6.21 2.08
C PHE A 978 35.18 -6.82 3.35
N ILE A 979 34.44 -7.66 4.09
CA ILE A 979 35.09 -8.71 4.88
C ILE A 979 34.75 -10.05 4.25
N PHE A 980 35.78 -10.55 3.56
CA PHE A 980 35.98 -11.87 2.96
C PHE A 980 35.86 -13.03 3.96
N PRO A 981 35.84 -14.28 3.48
CA PRO A 981 35.66 -15.43 4.32
C PRO A 981 36.99 -15.80 4.99
N ASP A 982 36.90 -16.04 6.30
CA ASP A 982 37.47 -17.18 7.01
C ASP A 982 38.86 -17.21 7.67
N THR A 983 39.73 -16.19 7.69
CA THR A 983 41.03 -16.41 8.40
C THR A 983 41.68 -15.32 9.24
N LEU A 984 41.21 -14.07 9.32
CA LEU A 984 42.02 -13.02 9.99
C LEU A 984 41.37 -12.13 11.06
N TYR A 985 40.15 -12.39 11.53
CA TYR A 985 39.63 -11.73 12.74
C TYR A 985 38.99 -12.72 13.71
N LYS A 986 39.76 -13.16 14.71
CA LYS A 986 39.23 -13.86 15.89
C LYS A 986 38.53 -12.83 16.78
N GLY A 987 37.25 -12.54 16.50
CA GLY A 987 36.36 -11.87 17.45
C GLY A 987 35.34 -10.92 16.82
N GLY A 988 34.14 -11.43 16.49
CA GLY A 988 32.91 -10.63 16.53
C GLY A 988 32.00 -10.62 15.29
N ASP A 989 31.42 -11.77 14.94
CA ASP A 989 30.51 -11.99 13.79
C ASP A 989 29.10 -11.36 13.86
N LYS A 990 28.91 -10.27 14.62
CA LYS A 990 27.59 -9.62 14.78
C LYS A 990 27.45 -8.25 14.10
N LYS A 991 28.52 -7.65 13.57
CA LYS A 991 28.56 -6.20 13.25
C LYS A 991 28.30 -5.79 11.79
N ILE A 992 28.34 -6.73 10.84
CA ILE A 992 28.38 -6.41 9.39
C ILE A 992 27.02 -5.90 8.86
N ARG A 993 25.91 -6.41 9.40
CA ARG A 993 24.57 -6.27 8.78
C ARG A 993 23.83 -4.95 9.09
N TYR A 994 24.30 -4.17 10.06
CA TYR A 994 23.71 -2.88 10.51
C TYR A 994 24.06 -1.69 9.60
N GLN A 995 24.96 -1.88 8.63
CA GLN A 995 25.82 -0.78 8.16
C GLN A 995 25.23 -0.04 6.95
N PHE A 996 24.74 -0.73 5.90
CA PHE A 996 24.24 -0.07 4.68
C PHE A 996 23.12 0.97 4.90
N MET A 997 22.13 0.64 5.74
CA MET A 997 21.07 1.59 6.12
C MET A 997 21.63 2.83 6.81
N GLY A 998 22.80 2.70 7.44
CA GLY A 998 23.56 3.80 8.00
C GLY A 998 24.10 4.77 6.96
N ILE A 999 24.59 4.30 5.81
CA ILE A 999 24.99 5.20 4.70
C ILE A 999 23.79 6.01 4.25
N ALA A 1000 22.65 5.36 4.03
CA ALA A 1000 21.46 6.00 3.53
C ALA A 1000 20.91 7.02 4.54
N TYR A 1001 20.85 6.63 5.81
CA TYR A 1001 20.44 7.48 6.91
C TYR A 1001 21.35 8.70 7.08
N GLN A 1002 22.67 8.49 7.11
CA GLN A 1002 23.62 9.59 7.22
C GLN A 1002 23.66 10.45 5.96
N GLY A 1003 23.43 9.86 4.77
CA GLY A 1003 23.31 10.59 3.52
C GLY A 1003 22.11 11.53 3.55
N ASP A 1004 20.96 11.02 3.99
CA ASP A 1004 19.76 11.84 4.24
C ASP A 1004 20.03 12.92 5.29
N MET A 1005 20.62 12.54 6.42
CA MET A 1005 20.92 13.44 7.53
C MET A 1005 21.90 14.56 7.14
N PHE A 1006 22.95 14.27 6.36
CA PHE A 1006 23.92 15.28 5.93
C PHE A 1006 23.37 16.18 4.82
N TRP A 1007 22.48 15.65 3.98
CA TRP A 1007 21.74 16.43 2.99
C TRP A 1007 20.69 17.35 3.62
N ASN A 1008 20.06 16.89 4.72
CA ASN A 1008 18.94 17.53 5.42
C ASN A 1008 19.27 18.01 6.84
N ILE A 1009 20.53 18.34 7.13
CA ILE A 1009 21.00 18.57 8.50
C ILE A 1009 20.37 19.77 9.20
N LEU A 1010 19.82 20.73 8.43
CA LEU A 1010 19.12 21.91 8.97
C LEU A 1010 17.64 21.64 9.26
N GLY A 1011 17.12 20.52 8.78
CA GLY A 1011 15.76 20.05 9.06
C GLY A 1011 15.64 19.37 10.42
N LYS A 1012 14.44 18.84 10.69
CA LYS A 1012 14.20 18.03 11.90
C LYS A 1012 15.02 16.73 11.80
N LYS A 1013 16.01 16.60 12.67
CA LYS A 1013 16.84 15.40 12.81
C LYS A 1013 15.94 14.25 13.31
N LYS A 1014 15.80 13.19 12.51
CA LYS A 1014 15.02 11.99 12.88
C LYS A 1014 15.93 10.97 13.55
N PRO A 1015 15.58 10.39 14.70
CA PRO A 1015 16.27 9.21 15.22
C PRO A 1015 16.30 8.08 14.18
N PHE A 1016 17.33 7.24 14.22
CA PHE A 1016 17.50 6.16 13.25
C PHE A 1016 16.26 5.24 13.15
N THR A 1017 15.61 4.94 14.28
CA THR A 1017 14.37 4.15 14.32
C THR A 1017 13.22 4.84 13.61
N GLU A 1018 13.02 6.15 13.81
CA GLU A 1018 11.99 6.94 13.11
C GLU A 1018 12.28 7.01 11.60
N PHE A 1019 13.55 7.14 11.21
CA PHE A 1019 13.96 7.08 9.81
C PHE A 1019 13.64 5.71 9.19
N LEU A 1020 13.96 4.60 9.87
CA LEU A 1020 13.65 3.26 9.37
C LEU A 1020 12.14 3.01 9.32
N SER A 1021 11.36 3.48 10.29
CA SER A 1021 9.90 3.37 10.24
C SER A 1021 9.29 4.18 9.09
N ALA A 1022 9.84 5.37 8.79
CA ALA A 1022 9.30 6.26 7.75
C ALA A 1022 9.79 5.91 6.33
N SER A 1023 11.04 5.45 6.21
CA SER A 1023 11.73 5.32 4.93
C SER A 1023 12.26 3.91 4.66
N GLY A 1024 12.17 2.98 5.62
CA GLY A 1024 12.78 1.66 5.52
C GLY A 1024 12.25 0.82 4.36
N THR A 1025 10.94 0.82 4.11
CA THR A 1025 10.33 0.12 2.97
C THR A 1025 10.75 0.71 1.63
N GLY A 1026 10.80 2.03 1.52
CA GLY A 1026 11.29 2.76 0.34
C GLY A 1026 12.78 2.58 0.10
N LEU A 1027 13.59 2.60 1.17
CA LEU A 1027 15.02 2.32 1.16
C LEU A 1027 15.27 0.90 0.70
N MET A 1028 14.50 -0.07 1.21
CA MET A 1028 14.58 -1.42 0.67
C MET A 1028 14.29 -1.39 -0.81
N ARG A 1029 13.17 -0.81 -1.25
CA ARG A 1029 12.86 -0.70 -2.69
C ARG A 1029 14.00 -0.12 -3.50
N ILE A 1030 14.55 1.04 -3.17
CA ILE A 1030 15.67 1.67 -3.90
C ILE A 1030 16.89 0.75 -4.07
N THR A 1031 17.09 -0.18 -3.13
CA THR A 1031 18.37 -0.88 -2.95
C THR A 1031 18.35 -2.32 -3.42
N SER A 1032 17.18 -2.82 -3.77
CA SER A 1032 17.00 -4.18 -4.26
C SER A 1032 15.97 -4.31 -5.38
N SER A 1033 15.43 -3.19 -5.89
CA SER A 1033 14.67 -3.15 -7.14
C SER A 1033 15.67 -3.09 -8.26
N CYS A 1034 16.36 -4.20 -8.46
CA CYS A 1034 16.72 -4.57 -9.79
C CYS A 1034 15.62 -5.50 -10.32
N PRO A 1035 14.53 -4.99 -10.92
CA PRO A 1035 13.69 -5.82 -11.77
C PRO A 1035 14.57 -6.20 -12.97
N ALA A 1036 14.79 -7.50 -13.14
CA ALA A 1036 15.54 -8.08 -14.27
C ALA A 1036 17.04 -7.66 -14.38
N GLY A 1037 17.90 -8.38 -13.66
CA GLY A 1037 19.16 -8.81 -14.29
C GLY A 1037 20.44 -8.00 -14.10
N SER A 1038 20.54 -7.14 -13.08
CA SER A 1038 21.82 -6.54 -12.71
C SER A 1038 22.19 -6.77 -11.25
N LYS A 1039 23.38 -7.35 -11.12
CA LYS A 1039 24.29 -7.32 -9.98
C LYS A 1039 23.79 -6.54 -8.75
N THR A 1040 23.24 -7.24 -7.75
CA THR A 1040 23.72 -6.99 -6.39
C THR A 1040 25.07 -7.71 -6.27
N LYS A 1041 26.18 -7.03 -6.60
CA LYS A 1041 27.56 -7.56 -6.43
C LYS A 1041 28.01 -7.78 -5.00
N TYR A 1042 27.13 -7.62 -4.05
CA TYR A 1042 27.49 -7.69 -2.65
C TYR A 1042 27.42 -9.13 -2.16
N ALA A 1043 28.50 -9.87 -2.43
CA ALA A 1043 28.65 -11.24 -1.99
C ALA A 1043 29.59 -11.31 -0.77
N GLU A 1044 29.03 -11.48 0.42
CA GLU A 1044 29.30 -12.64 1.28
C GLU A 1044 28.47 -12.61 2.57
N ILE A 1045 27.68 -13.66 2.76
CA ILE A 1045 27.12 -14.02 4.07
C ILE A 1045 28.11 -15.01 4.66
N GLN A 1046 29.01 -14.57 5.53
CA GLN A 1046 29.57 -15.50 6.49
C GLN A 1046 28.50 -15.83 7.52
N GLY A 1047 28.15 -17.11 7.58
CA GLY A 1047 27.36 -17.65 8.68
C GLY A 1047 28.04 -17.26 9.99
N PRO A 1048 27.28 -16.83 11.02
CA PRO A 1048 27.86 -16.44 12.29
C PRO A 1048 28.68 -17.58 12.89
N SER A 1049 30.00 -17.46 12.93
CA SER A 1049 30.93 -18.46 13.47
C SER A 1049 30.80 -18.66 14.99
N HIS A 1050 29.97 -17.86 15.66
CA HIS A 1050 29.58 -18.08 17.05
C HIS A 1050 28.10 -17.74 17.29
N ILE A 1051 27.20 -18.44 16.59
CA ILE A 1051 25.95 -18.87 17.24
C ILE A 1051 26.41 -19.84 18.33
N LYS A 1052 26.57 -19.35 19.57
CA LYS A 1052 26.58 -20.24 20.76
C LYS A 1052 25.44 -21.21 20.53
N GLU A 1053 25.72 -22.50 20.43
CA GLU A 1053 24.78 -23.60 20.23
C GLU A 1053 23.37 -23.21 20.68
N PHE A 1054 22.63 -22.56 19.77
CA PHE A 1054 21.22 -22.32 20.00
C PHE A 1054 20.62 -23.68 19.69
N ASP A 1055 19.93 -24.23 20.68
CA ASP A 1055 19.23 -25.48 20.51
C ASP A 1055 18.45 -25.45 19.20
N GLN A 1056 18.48 -26.59 18.51
CA GLN A 1056 18.04 -26.82 17.14
C GLN A 1056 16.60 -26.36 16.92
N TRP A 1057 16.38 -25.05 16.79
CA TRP A 1057 15.07 -24.51 16.49
C TRP A 1057 14.71 -25.02 15.09
N ARG A 1058 13.52 -25.57 14.98
CA ARG A 1058 12.90 -26.08 13.75
C ARG A 1058 11.49 -25.54 13.75
N LEU A 1059 10.89 -25.34 12.58
CA LEU A 1059 9.44 -25.16 12.55
C LEU A 1059 8.81 -26.46 13.13
N PRO A 1060 8.03 -26.38 14.24
CA PRO A 1060 7.50 -27.57 14.90
C PRO A 1060 6.78 -28.50 13.91
N GLN A 1061 7.19 -29.77 13.88
CA GLN A 1061 6.73 -30.75 12.87
C GLN A 1061 5.25 -31.16 13.01
N LYS A 1062 4.57 -30.78 14.11
CA LYS A 1062 3.15 -31.06 14.34
C LYS A 1062 2.47 -29.83 14.93
N GLY A 1063 1.47 -29.30 14.21
CA GLY A 1063 0.55 -28.28 14.74
C GLY A 1063 1.26 -27.03 15.26
N PHE A 1064 1.78 -26.23 14.35
CA PHE A 1064 2.41 -24.96 14.70
C PHE A 1064 1.40 -24.02 15.39
N ASN A 1065 1.76 -23.46 16.56
CA ASN A 1065 0.89 -22.55 17.31
C ASN A 1065 1.16 -21.09 16.90
N PHE A 1066 0.26 -20.52 16.10
CA PHE A 1066 0.35 -19.14 15.58
C PHE A 1066 -0.15 -18.06 16.52
N SER A 1067 -0.73 -18.44 17.67
CA SER A 1067 -1.34 -17.52 18.63
C SER A 1067 -0.44 -16.34 19.05
N PRO A 1068 0.91 -16.47 19.14
CA PRO A 1068 1.76 -15.33 19.43
C PRO A 1068 1.73 -14.24 18.34
N ILE A 1069 1.80 -14.61 17.06
CA ILE A 1069 1.75 -13.64 15.93
C ILE A 1069 0.33 -13.16 15.66
N GLU A 1070 -0.69 -14.03 15.80
CA GLU A 1070 -2.10 -13.64 15.58
C GLU A 1070 -2.56 -12.49 16.48
N LYS A 1071 -1.94 -12.32 17.66
CA LYS A 1071 -2.23 -11.23 18.60
C LYS A 1071 -1.62 -9.89 18.17
N GLU A 1072 -0.51 -9.93 17.45
CA GLU A 1072 0.22 -8.75 16.96
C GLU A 1072 -0.29 -8.30 15.57
N ILE A 1073 -0.99 -9.18 14.84
CA ILE A 1073 -1.68 -8.85 13.59
C ILE A 1073 -2.95 -8.06 13.90
N ASP A 1074 -3.07 -6.86 13.32
CA ASP A 1074 -4.33 -6.10 13.36
C ASP A 1074 -5.44 -6.87 12.63
N SER A 1075 -6.25 -7.58 13.41
CA SER A 1075 -7.35 -8.42 12.91
C SER A 1075 -8.41 -7.66 12.11
N SER A 1076 -8.47 -6.32 12.22
CA SER A 1076 -9.35 -5.49 11.40
C SER A 1076 -8.86 -5.36 9.96
N ARG A 1077 -7.54 -5.46 9.73
CA ARG A 1077 -6.91 -5.33 8.42
C ARG A 1077 -6.84 -6.64 7.62
N PHE A 1078 -6.99 -7.79 8.29
CA PHE A 1078 -6.67 -9.11 7.71
C PHE A 1078 -7.83 -10.12 7.63
N LYS A 1079 -9.08 -9.68 7.79
CA LYS A 1079 -10.28 -10.54 7.68
C LYS A 1079 -10.40 -11.29 6.33
N THR A 1080 -9.66 -10.89 5.31
CA THR A 1080 -9.72 -11.42 3.94
C THR A 1080 -8.71 -12.52 3.61
N LEU A 1081 -7.73 -12.84 4.48
CA LEU A 1081 -6.90 -14.05 4.31
C LEU A 1081 -7.80 -15.29 4.48
N HIS A 1082 -8.30 -15.78 3.35
CA HIS A 1082 -9.15 -16.95 3.22
C HIS A 1082 -8.30 -18.20 3.49
N GLN A 1083 -8.77 -19.02 4.43
CA GLN A 1083 -8.13 -20.24 4.93
C GLN A 1083 -7.02 -19.99 5.95
N LYS A 1084 -7.37 -20.17 7.24
CA LYS A 1084 -6.43 -20.33 8.36
C LYS A 1084 -5.65 -21.65 8.32
N GLN A 1085 -5.45 -22.23 7.12
CA GLN A 1085 -4.66 -23.44 6.96
C GLN A 1085 -3.21 -23.04 6.81
N SER A 1086 -2.48 -23.09 7.93
CA SER A 1086 -1.04 -23.04 7.89
C SER A 1086 -0.50 -24.28 7.20
N ILE A 1087 0.21 -24.13 6.10
CA ILE A 1087 0.90 -25.25 5.45
C ILE A 1087 2.40 -25.11 5.66
N LEU A 1088 3.03 -26.19 6.12
CA LEU A 1088 4.48 -26.26 6.34
C LEU A 1088 5.13 -27.09 5.25
N LEU A 1089 5.78 -26.41 4.32
CA LEU A 1089 6.63 -27.00 3.30
C LEU A 1089 7.98 -27.38 3.91
N ASN A 1090 8.23 -28.68 4.08
CA ASN A 1090 9.45 -29.21 4.68
C ASN A 1090 9.98 -30.45 3.95
N VAL A 1091 10.99 -31.14 4.49
CA VAL A 1091 11.56 -32.35 3.85
C VAL A 1091 10.54 -33.50 3.74
N GLN A 1092 9.62 -33.61 4.71
CA GLN A 1092 8.57 -34.64 4.73
C GLN A 1092 7.40 -34.29 3.78
N HIS A 1093 7.20 -32.99 3.53
CA HIS A 1093 6.18 -32.45 2.63
C HIS A 1093 6.80 -31.46 1.63
N PRO A 1094 7.58 -31.94 0.64
CA PRO A 1094 8.32 -31.08 -0.28
C PRO A 1094 7.44 -30.42 -1.35
N ARG A 1095 6.15 -30.76 -1.41
CA ARG A 1095 5.17 -30.15 -2.29
C ARG A 1095 3.83 -30.14 -1.59
N ILE A 1096 3.21 -28.98 -1.52
CA ILE A 1096 1.91 -28.79 -0.87
C ILE A 1096 1.04 -27.92 -1.75
N THR A 1097 -0.15 -28.43 -2.04
CA THR A 1097 -1.14 -27.76 -2.88
C THR A 1097 -2.30 -27.29 -2.00
N MET A 1098 -2.64 -26.01 -2.10
CA MET A 1098 -3.82 -25.43 -1.49
C MET A 1098 -4.87 -25.10 -2.55
N PRO A 1099 -6.15 -25.46 -2.33
CA PRO A 1099 -7.23 -25.05 -3.21
C PRO A 1099 -7.50 -23.55 -3.03
N VAL A 1100 -7.40 -22.79 -4.12
CA VAL A 1100 -7.67 -21.34 -4.12
C VAL A 1100 -9.09 -21.09 -4.61
N ASN A 1101 -9.45 -21.68 -5.75
CA ASN A 1101 -10.76 -21.62 -6.43
C ASN A 1101 -11.38 -20.21 -6.52
N LYS A 1102 -10.55 -19.21 -6.85
CA LYS A 1102 -10.98 -17.80 -6.99
C LYS A 1102 -10.30 -17.12 -8.18
N THR A 1103 -10.98 -16.10 -8.72
CA THR A 1103 -10.39 -15.09 -9.62
C THR A 1103 -9.86 -13.91 -8.80
N GLY A 1104 -9.03 -13.06 -9.41
CA GLY A 1104 -8.45 -11.90 -8.75
C GLY A 1104 -7.17 -11.45 -9.43
N SER A 1105 -6.91 -10.14 -9.49
CA SER A 1105 -5.69 -9.56 -10.06
C SER A 1105 -4.45 -9.78 -9.19
N HIS A 1106 -4.65 -10.07 -7.91
CA HIS A 1106 -3.55 -10.25 -6.96
C HIS A 1106 -3.85 -11.41 -6.00
N ILE A 1107 -2.78 -12.04 -5.52
CA ILE A 1107 -2.82 -13.04 -4.45
C ILE A 1107 -1.90 -12.56 -3.32
N ALA A 1108 -2.45 -12.27 -2.15
CA ALA A 1108 -1.70 -11.98 -0.95
C ALA A 1108 -1.42 -13.27 -0.18
N LEU A 1109 -0.18 -13.49 0.22
CA LEU A 1109 0.29 -14.68 0.92
C LEU A 1109 0.99 -14.25 2.20
N LEU A 1110 0.55 -14.74 3.36
CA LEU A 1110 1.25 -14.51 4.63
C LEU A 1110 2.26 -15.64 4.86
N HIS A 1111 3.55 -15.33 5.00
CA HIS A 1111 4.67 -16.28 4.94
C HIS A 1111 5.55 -16.22 6.20
N THR A 1112 6.19 -17.33 6.55
CA THR A 1112 7.37 -17.43 7.46
C THR A 1112 8.32 -18.52 6.95
N ALA A 1113 9.63 -18.47 7.26
CA ALA A 1113 10.62 -19.41 6.73
C ALA A 1113 11.78 -19.71 7.69
N HIS A 1114 12.39 -20.90 7.54
CA HIS A 1114 13.48 -21.39 8.40
C HIS A 1114 14.53 -22.26 7.65
N LEU A 1115 15.76 -22.38 8.21
CA LEU A 1115 16.89 -23.17 7.69
C LEU A 1115 17.44 -24.16 8.74
N PHE A 1116 17.66 -25.41 8.36
CA PHE A 1116 18.24 -26.41 9.28
C PHE A 1116 19.73 -26.17 9.59
N ILE A 1117 20.08 -26.10 10.89
CA ILE A 1117 21.47 -25.89 11.36
C ILE A 1117 22.46 -27.00 10.94
N LYS A 1118 22.08 -28.29 10.99
CA LYS A 1118 22.99 -29.39 10.61
C LYS A 1118 23.32 -29.44 9.11
N ASP A 1119 22.42 -28.90 8.29
CA ASP A 1119 22.59 -28.80 6.85
C ASP A 1119 22.94 -27.37 6.43
N HIS A 1120 23.15 -26.45 7.37
CA HIS A 1120 23.47 -25.05 7.11
C HIS A 1120 24.78 -24.95 6.34
N ASP A 1121 25.83 -25.63 6.79
CA ASP A 1121 27.12 -25.63 6.10
C ASP A 1121 27.05 -26.39 4.76
N LEU A 1122 26.20 -27.41 4.66
CA LEU A 1122 25.97 -28.14 3.40
C LEU A 1122 25.19 -27.28 2.39
N PHE A 1123 24.16 -26.55 2.81
CA PHE A 1123 23.38 -25.60 2.01
C PHE A 1123 24.22 -24.38 1.61
N ILE A 1124 25.00 -23.83 2.56
CA ILE A 1124 25.99 -22.78 2.33
C ILE A 1124 27.09 -23.24 1.38
N ASN A 1125 27.49 -24.50 1.34
CA ASN A 1125 28.51 -24.99 0.40
C ASN A 1125 27.95 -25.52 -0.94
N LYS A 1126 26.77 -26.13 -0.94
CA LYS A 1126 26.15 -26.81 -2.10
C LYS A 1126 25.22 -25.91 -2.92
N VAL A 1127 24.56 -24.94 -2.30
CA VAL A 1127 23.49 -24.11 -2.90
C VAL A 1127 23.93 -22.66 -2.97
N LEU A 1128 24.19 -22.06 -1.81
CA LEU A 1128 24.81 -20.74 -1.70
C LEU A 1128 26.29 -20.80 -2.15
N GLY A 1129 26.96 -21.91 -1.88
CA GLY A 1129 28.38 -22.09 -2.18
C GLY A 1129 28.59 -22.40 -3.64
N LYS A 1130 27.70 -23.17 -4.30
CA LYS A 1130 27.66 -23.25 -5.77
C LYS A 1130 27.24 -21.93 -6.41
N TYR A 1131 26.30 -21.18 -5.85
CA TYR A 1131 25.95 -19.84 -6.34
C TYR A 1131 27.16 -18.89 -6.27
N LEU A 1132 27.87 -18.89 -5.14
CA LEU A 1132 29.11 -18.14 -4.92
C LEU A 1132 30.32 -18.72 -5.68
N TYR A 1133 30.34 -20.01 -6.01
CA TYR A 1133 31.41 -20.72 -6.74
C TYR A 1133 31.22 -20.70 -8.26
N TYR A 1134 29.98 -20.71 -8.77
CA TYR A 1134 29.66 -20.44 -10.17
C TYR A 1134 29.91 -18.96 -10.53
N GLN A 1135 29.70 -18.04 -9.58
CA GLN A 1135 30.19 -16.66 -9.71
C GLN A 1135 31.73 -16.56 -9.70
N ARG A 1136 32.45 -17.48 -9.04
CA ARG A 1136 33.92 -17.56 -9.09
C ARG A 1136 34.48 -18.14 -10.41
N LEU A 1137 33.75 -19.02 -11.09
CA LEU A 1137 34.31 -19.85 -12.19
C LEU A 1137 34.01 -19.40 -13.63
N LYS A 1138 33.05 -18.50 -13.89
CA LYS A 1138 32.72 -18.09 -15.27
C LYS A 1138 32.97 -16.60 -15.51
N GLN A 1139 34.16 -16.29 -16.04
CA GLN A 1139 34.53 -14.97 -16.59
C GLN A 1139 33.90 -14.65 -17.96
N SER A 1140 32.82 -15.33 -18.38
CA SER A 1140 32.17 -15.04 -19.67
C SER A 1140 30.65 -14.95 -19.55
N SER A 1141 30.16 -13.73 -19.86
CA SER A 1141 28.88 -13.41 -20.50
C SER A 1141 27.62 -14.18 -20.07
N HIS A 1142 26.69 -13.45 -19.46
CA HIS A 1142 25.24 -13.74 -19.34
C HIS A 1142 24.80 -14.93 -18.50
N SER A 1143 24.20 -14.62 -17.34
CA SER A 1143 22.81 -15.01 -17.06
C SER A 1143 22.39 -14.42 -15.71
N ASN A 1144 21.27 -13.71 -15.69
CA ASN A 1144 20.52 -13.31 -14.51
C ASN A 1144 20.32 -14.53 -13.61
N VAL A 1145 20.91 -14.56 -12.42
CA VAL A 1145 20.58 -15.59 -11.44
C VAL A 1145 20.08 -14.88 -10.21
N ASP A 1146 18.76 -14.79 -10.13
CA ASP A 1146 18.00 -14.68 -8.88
C ASP A 1146 18.69 -15.50 -7.76
N GLY A 1147 18.49 -15.17 -6.47
CA GLY A 1147 18.78 -16.16 -5.43
C GLY A 1147 18.19 -17.52 -5.85
N PRO A 1148 18.86 -18.66 -5.61
CA PRO A 1148 18.39 -19.92 -6.17
C PRO A 1148 16.91 -20.09 -5.82
N ALA A 1149 16.09 -20.47 -6.79
CA ALA A 1149 14.71 -20.84 -6.51
C ALA A 1149 14.77 -21.89 -5.40
N VAL A 1150 14.26 -21.56 -4.22
CA VAL A 1150 14.20 -22.47 -3.06
C VAL A 1150 12.86 -23.18 -3.01
N ALA A 1151 11.86 -22.57 -3.65
CA ALA A 1151 10.60 -23.18 -3.99
C ALA A 1151 10.01 -22.52 -5.26
N GLU A 1152 8.85 -22.98 -5.71
CA GLU A 1152 8.06 -22.41 -6.81
C GLU A 1152 6.59 -22.30 -6.37
N TYR A 1153 5.95 -21.19 -6.71
CA TYR A 1153 4.49 -21.05 -6.76
C TYR A 1153 3.98 -21.58 -8.09
N ILE A 1154 3.07 -22.55 -8.05
CA ILE A 1154 2.38 -23.06 -9.23
C ILE A 1154 0.90 -22.74 -9.08
N LEU A 1155 0.43 -21.74 -9.82
CA LEU A 1155 -0.98 -21.47 -10.02
C LEU A 1155 -1.50 -22.40 -11.12
N GLU A 1156 -2.33 -23.34 -10.74
CA GLU A 1156 -3.12 -24.11 -11.70
C GLU A 1156 -4.46 -23.40 -11.85
N TYR A 1157 -4.86 -23.09 -13.07
CA TYR A 1157 -6.17 -22.52 -13.36
C TYR A 1157 -7.17 -23.61 -13.72
N SER A 1158 -8.46 -23.32 -13.58
CA SER A 1158 -9.53 -24.28 -13.83
C SER A 1158 -9.59 -24.78 -15.28
N ASP A 1159 -9.07 -24.00 -16.24
CA ASP A 1159 -8.98 -24.34 -17.66
C ASP A 1159 -7.73 -25.19 -18.01
N GLY A 1160 -6.94 -25.57 -17.01
CA GLY A 1160 -5.68 -26.30 -17.19
C GLY A 1160 -4.49 -25.40 -17.52
N THR A 1161 -4.67 -24.08 -17.63
CA THR A 1161 -3.55 -23.13 -17.69
C THR A 1161 -2.71 -23.29 -16.42
N ILE A 1162 -1.38 -23.21 -16.55
CA ILE A 1162 -0.47 -23.25 -15.42
C ILE A 1162 0.40 -22.00 -15.49
N TYR A 1163 0.40 -21.21 -14.42
CA TYR A 1163 1.36 -20.13 -14.21
C TYR A 1163 2.33 -20.52 -13.11
N LYS A 1164 3.61 -20.35 -13.38
CA LYS A 1164 4.69 -20.69 -12.46
C LYS A 1164 5.45 -19.43 -12.11
N LYS A 1165 5.76 -19.27 -10.83
CA LYS A 1165 6.61 -18.21 -10.34
C LYS A 1165 7.55 -18.76 -9.29
N ASP A 1166 8.85 -18.71 -9.57
CA ASP A 1166 9.85 -19.10 -8.59
C ASP A 1166 9.72 -18.30 -7.30
N ILE A 1167 9.92 -18.99 -6.18
CA ILE A 1167 10.13 -18.42 -4.85
C ILE A 1167 11.63 -18.30 -4.69
N ILE A 1168 12.09 -17.10 -4.98
CA ILE A 1168 13.49 -16.73 -4.97
C ILE A 1168 13.85 -16.27 -3.57
N LEU A 1169 14.88 -16.91 -3.00
CA LEU A 1169 15.44 -16.49 -1.73
C LEU A 1169 16.00 -15.07 -1.89
N GLY A 1170 15.48 -14.13 -1.10
CA GLY A 1170 15.84 -12.71 -1.22
C GLY A 1170 14.94 -11.86 -2.12
N TYR A 1171 13.94 -12.44 -2.77
CA TYR A 1171 12.93 -11.65 -3.52
C TYR A 1171 11.50 -11.96 -3.04
N ASN A 1172 11.18 -13.24 -2.86
CA ASN A 1172 9.85 -13.69 -2.41
C ASN A 1172 9.82 -14.13 -0.94
N LEU A 1173 10.98 -14.53 -0.38
CA LEU A 1173 11.09 -15.23 0.90
C LEU A 1173 12.33 -14.78 1.68
N TYR A 1174 12.19 -14.57 2.99
CA TYR A 1174 13.26 -14.11 3.90
C TYR A 1174 13.41 -15.04 5.10
N LEU A 1175 14.66 -15.20 5.56
CA LEU A 1175 15.04 -16.13 6.63
C LEU A 1175 15.18 -15.37 7.94
N TRP A 1176 14.51 -15.84 9.00
CA TRP A 1176 14.61 -15.26 10.33
C TRP A 1176 15.73 -15.94 11.14
N ASN A 1177 16.53 -15.15 11.88
CA ASN A 1177 17.49 -15.66 12.85
C ASN A 1177 17.46 -14.75 14.09
N GLY A 1178 17.08 -15.30 15.24
CA GLY A 1178 16.66 -14.53 16.41
C GLY A 1178 17.69 -13.59 17.02
N ASN A 1179 17.16 -12.55 17.67
CA ASN A 1179 17.86 -11.56 18.49
C ASN A 1179 18.70 -10.49 17.79
N SER A 1180 18.36 -10.10 16.55
CA SER A 1180 18.95 -8.88 15.98
C SER A 1180 18.01 -8.21 14.97
N TYR A 1181 17.33 -7.15 15.43
CA TYR A 1181 16.61 -6.08 14.69
C TYR A 1181 17.42 -5.35 13.58
N ALA A 1182 18.44 -6.01 13.08
CA ALA A 1182 19.76 -5.41 12.99
C ALA A 1182 20.68 -6.25 12.09
N SER A 1183 20.30 -7.53 11.94
CA SER A 1183 20.96 -8.49 11.09
C SER A 1183 20.08 -8.98 9.93
N LEU A 1184 18.89 -8.41 9.75
CA LEU A 1184 18.02 -8.65 8.59
C LEU A 1184 17.39 -7.37 8.01
N PRO A 1185 18.16 -6.34 7.64
CA PRO A 1185 17.66 -5.24 6.81
C PRO A 1185 17.74 -5.55 5.31
N TYR A 1186 17.72 -6.82 4.93
CA TYR A 1186 17.71 -7.27 3.54
C TYR A 1186 16.45 -8.14 3.47
N LEU A 1187 15.32 -7.70 2.94
CA LEU A 1187 15.01 -7.47 1.53
C LEU A 1187 13.47 -7.27 1.57
N LEU A 1188 12.89 -6.14 1.16
CA LEU A 1188 11.43 -5.88 1.35
C LEU A 1188 10.78 -5.26 0.10
N PHE A 1189 10.79 -6.03 -0.99
CA PHE A 1189 10.25 -5.57 -2.29
C PHE A 1189 8.75 -5.59 -2.38
N ALA A 1190 8.15 -6.60 -1.76
CA ALA A 1190 6.73 -6.89 -1.88
C ALA A 1190 6.04 -7.08 -0.53
N VAL A 1191 6.73 -6.71 0.57
CA VAL A 1191 6.22 -6.87 1.93
C VAL A 1191 5.61 -5.57 2.41
N SER A 1192 4.31 -5.62 2.68
CA SER A 1192 3.54 -4.47 3.15
C SER A 1192 3.74 -4.18 4.64
N GLU A 1193 3.88 -5.23 5.47
CA GLU A 1193 4.09 -5.18 6.93
C GLU A 1193 4.83 -6.46 7.40
N ILE A 1194 5.65 -6.36 8.46
CA ILE A 1194 6.30 -7.49 9.15
C ILE A 1194 5.80 -7.51 10.59
N TRP A 1195 5.33 -8.67 11.07
CA TRP A 1195 4.98 -8.86 12.48
C TRP A 1195 6.01 -9.74 13.16
N GLU A 1196 6.29 -9.43 14.42
CA GLU A 1196 7.15 -10.23 15.28
C GLU A 1196 6.40 -10.57 16.56
N ALA A 1197 6.52 -11.82 17.01
CA ALA A 1197 6.03 -12.22 18.32
C ALA A 1197 7.02 -13.14 19.01
N LYS A 1198 7.11 -13.03 20.33
CA LYS A 1198 7.93 -13.91 21.15
C LYS A 1198 7.30 -15.31 21.19
N TYR A 1199 8.01 -16.32 20.71
CA TYR A 1199 7.51 -17.69 20.64
C TYR A 1199 7.78 -18.45 21.94
N ASN A 1200 8.97 -18.27 22.52
CA ASN A 1200 9.34 -18.77 23.85
C ASN A 1200 10.38 -17.84 24.51
N ALA A 1201 10.97 -18.22 25.66
CA ALA A 1201 11.90 -17.36 26.42
C ALA A 1201 13.10 -16.87 25.59
N ASP A 1202 13.56 -17.69 24.63
CA ASP A 1202 14.82 -17.53 23.90
C ASP A 1202 14.63 -17.29 22.37
N ASP A 1203 13.43 -17.54 21.82
CA ASP A 1203 13.10 -17.46 20.40
C ASP A 1203 11.92 -16.50 20.09
N HIS A 1204 12.02 -15.78 18.97
CA HIS A 1204 10.93 -15.00 18.39
C HIS A 1204 10.45 -15.64 17.07
N LEU A 1205 9.38 -15.12 16.49
CA LEU A 1205 8.84 -15.57 15.21
C LEU A 1205 8.49 -14.33 14.39
N SER A 1206 8.75 -14.37 13.08
CA SER A 1206 8.32 -13.31 12.16
C SER A 1206 7.39 -13.84 11.06
N ALA A 1207 6.46 -13.00 10.63
CA ALA A 1207 5.56 -13.25 9.50
C ALA A 1207 5.51 -12.02 8.57
N GLN A 1208 5.36 -12.27 7.27
CA GLN A 1208 5.39 -11.23 6.23
C GLN A 1208 4.34 -11.47 5.15
N ILE A 1209 3.83 -10.41 4.51
CA ILE A 1209 2.90 -10.54 3.37
C ILE A 1209 3.66 -10.45 2.06
N PHE A 1210 3.36 -11.34 1.12
CA PHE A 1210 3.83 -11.28 -0.25
C PHE A 1210 2.63 -11.14 -1.20
N ILE A 1211 2.71 -10.19 -2.13
CA ILE A 1211 1.69 -10.02 -3.18
C ILE A 1211 2.20 -10.61 -4.50
N LEU A 1212 1.53 -11.66 -4.96
CA LEU A 1212 1.72 -12.22 -6.30
C LEU A 1212 0.73 -11.57 -7.26
N ASN A 1213 1.23 -10.88 -8.29
CA ASN A 1213 0.39 -10.39 -9.38
C ASN A 1213 -0.10 -11.60 -10.20
N ASN A 1214 -1.41 -11.73 -10.34
CA ASN A 1214 -2.01 -12.75 -11.19
C ASN A 1214 -2.02 -12.23 -12.64
N PRO A 1215 -1.28 -12.85 -13.58
CA PRO A 1215 -1.26 -12.42 -14.98
C PRO A 1215 -2.58 -12.69 -15.72
N TYR A 1216 -3.47 -13.48 -15.14
CA TYR A 1216 -4.78 -13.83 -15.69
C TYR A 1216 -5.90 -13.53 -14.67
N PRO A 1217 -6.14 -12.25 -14.34
CA PRO A 1217 -7.10 -11.81 -13.32
C PRO A 1217 -8.51 -12.40 -13.50
N GLU A 1218 -8.88 -12.64 -14.76
CA GLU A 1218 -10.16 -13.19 -15.21
C GLU A 1218 -10.29 -14.71 -15.06
N LYS A 1219 -9.18 -15.44 -14.93
CA LYS A 1219 -9.16 -16.91 -14.84
C LYS A 1219 -9.27 -17.39 -13.40
N ILE A 1220 -10.05 -18.45 -13.17
CA ILE A 1220 -10.17 -19.05 -11.84
C ILE A 1220 -8.88 -19.81 -11.53
N ILE A 1221 -8.18 -19.37 -10.49
CA ILE A 1221 -7.05 -20.09 -9.92
C ILE A 1221 -7.61 -21.28 -9.16
N LYS A 1222 -7.49 -22.48 -9.72
CA LYS A 1222 -7.94 -23.76 -9.12
C LYS A 1222 -7.12 -24.07 -7.88
N SER A 1223 -5.80 -23.96 -7.96
CA SER A 1223 -4.92 -24.21 -6.82
C SER A 1223 -3.66 -23.37 -6.87
N LEU A 1224 -3.11 -23.10 -5.68
CA LEU A 1224 -1.73 -22.66 -5.52
C LEU A 1224 -0.95 -23.83 -4.93
N THR A 1225 0.08 -24.28 -5.63
CA THR A 1225 1.04 -25.23 -5.09
C THR A 1225 2.32 -24.52 -4.71
N LEU A 1226 2.79 -24.72 -3.49
CA LEU A 1226 4.19 -24.52 -3.15
C LEU A 1226 4.96 -25.82 -3.37
N GLN A 1227 6.07 -25.74 -4.07
CA GLN A 1227 6.95 -26.88 -4.28
C GLN A 1227 8.38 -26.51 -3.94
N LYS A 1228 9.04 -27.28 -3.07
CA LYS A 1228 10.47 -27.13 -2.78
C LYS A 1228 11.27 -27.46 -4.02
N THR A 1229 12.25 -26.62 -4.26
CA THR A 1229 13.35 -26.87 -5.19
C THR A 1229 14.67 -27.03 -4.43
N GLU A 1230 14.71 -26.66 -3.14
CA GLU A 1230 15.86 -26.83 -2.25
C GLU A 1230 15.51 -27.50 -0.90
N PRO A 1231 16.03 -28.71 -0.61
CA PRO A 1231 15.72 -29.47 0.60
C PRO A 1231 16.01 -28.78 1.94
N ALA A 1232 17.01 -27.90 2.01
CA ALA A 1232 17.42 -27.30 3.29
C ALA A 1232 16.47 -26.21 3.83
N VAL A 1233 15.57 -25.66 3.00
CA VAL A 1233 14.70 -24.53 3.35
C VAL A 1233 13.30 -24.99 3.70
N GLU A 1234 12.76 -24.58 4.85
CA GLU A 1234 11.37 -24.79 5.22
C GLU A 1234 10.56 -23.50 5.07
N ILE A 1235 9.34 -23.60 4.54
CA ILE A 1235 8.45 -22.45 4.30
C ILE A 1235 7.10 -22.75 4.93
N ALA A 1236 6.58 -21.84 5.74
CA ALA A 1236 5.20 -21.89 6.19
C ALA A 1236 4.38 -20.75 5.55
N VAL A 1237 3.26 -21.11 4.92
CA VAL A 1237 2.25 -20.14 4.46
C VAL A 1237 1.10 -20.16 5.45
N LEU A 1238 0.81 -19.01 6.03
CA LEU A 1238 -0.09 -18.80 7.16
C LEU A 1238 -1.51 -18.45 6.71
N GLY A 1239 -1.66 -17.93 5.49
CA GLY A 1239 -2.96 -17.62 4.89
C GLY A 1239 -2.82 -17.07 3.47
N ILE A 1240 -3.91 -17.11 2.71
CA ILE A 1240 -3.96 -16.70 1.30
C ILE A 1240 -5.21 -15.83 1.07
N CYS A 1241 -5.09 -14.72 0.34
CA CYS A 1241 -6.22 -13.92 -0.12
C CYS A 1241 -6.09 -13.66 -1.62
N CYS A 1242 -7.17 -13.83 -2.39
CA CYS A 1242 -7.26 -13.35 -3.76
C CYS A 1242 -8.17 -12.12 -3.79
N GLY A 1243 -7.67 -11.03 -4.38
CA GLY A 1243 -8.38 -9.75 -4.49
C GLY A 1243 -8.39 -9.23 -5.93
N THR A 1244 -9.37 -8.39 -6.27
CA THR A 1244 -9.52 -7.76 -7.60
C THR A 1244 -9.07 -6.31 -7.66
N ASN A 1245 -8.73 -5.68 -6.53
CA ASN A 1245 -8.21 -4.32 -6.41
C ASN A 1245 -6.91 -4.33 -5.61
#